data_AF-A0A7L3GVQ7-F1
#
_entry.id   AF-A0A7L3GVQ7-F1
#
_cell.length_a   1.000
_cell.length_b   1.000
_cell.length_c   1.000
_cell.angle_alpha   90.00
_cell.angle_beta   90.00
_cell.angle_gamma   90.00
#
_symmetry.space_group_name_H-M   'P 1'
#
loop_
_entity.id
_entity.type
_entity.pdbx_description
1 polymer ?
#
loop_
_entity_poly.entity_id
_entity_poly.type
_entity_poly.pdbx_seq_one_letter_code
_entity_poly.pdbx_strand_id
1 'polypeptide(L)'
;GMNTSKSETVKEHPLKPSRRSMPCLAQSQTHPQSLSKHSSFLQPNHVQPQLQPQPLSAGSSAAAVDVMSERAKAMETLENNLLKLSNTEYGDPFLDVGKDKDTYTHDSEHGNYDARTDQSLLIQNKLTRQKTEPRTKSSLKSDSMASSGLFFKDGKKRIDYILVYKKSSPQVEKRSTFEKNLRAEGLMLEREPAATNSDIMFIKIHCPWETLCKYAERMNIRMPFRKKCYYTDWRSKTMGSLQRNIRELKSWLPRNPMKLDKEALPDLEETDCYTAPFSRARIHHFTINNKDSFFSNSTRSRIVHHVLQRTKYEDGKSKMGINRLLNNGTYEAAFPPHEGSHKSRHPIKTHGAQNHRHLLYERWARWGMWYKYQPLDLIRRYFGEKIGLYFAWLGWYTGMLIPAALVGLFVFLYGLFTMDSSQVSKEICEANETIMCPMCERNCTLQKLNESCIYAKVTHLFDNGGTVFFAIFMAIWATVFLEFWKRRRAVLTYDWDLIDWEDEEEELRPQFEAKYSQVERVNPITGKPEPFQPFPDKLSRLMVSVSGIFFMISLVLTAVFAVVVYRLVAMEQFASFKWYFIKKYWQFATSGTGVCINFMIIMSLNVVYEKVAYLLTDLEHPRTESEWENSFALKMFLFQFVNLNSSIFYIAFFLGR
;
A
#
# COMPACT_ATOMS: atom_id res chain seq x y z
N GLY A 1 1.70 61.27 -46.73
CA GLY A 1 2.84 60.95 -47.61
C GLY A 1 4.13 61.11 -46.84
N MET A 2 5.18 60.40 -47.27
CA MET A 2 6.60 60.49 -46.82
C MET A 2 6.84 60.06 -45.34
N ASN A 3 7.45 58.89 -45.08
CA ASN A 3 8.88 58.51 -45.21
C ASN A 3 9.71 59.01 -44.00
N THR A 4 10.67 58.27 -43.41
CA THR A 4 11.52 57.17 -43.91
C THR A 4 11.76 56.04 -42.90
N SER A 5 12.25 54.90 -43.40
CA SER A 5 12.76 53.76 -42.65
C SER A 5 14.17 53.99 -42.06
N LYS A 6 14.50 53.22 -41.02
CA LYS A 6 15.86 52.64 -40.86
C LYS A 6 15.76 51.17 -40.46
N SER A 7 16.32 50.32 -41.29
CA SER A 7 16.56 48.91 -41.04
C SER A 7 17.88 48.72 -40.31
N GLU A 8 17.92 47.90 -39.26
CA GLU A 8 19.18 47.38 -38.73
C GLU A 8 19.14 45.85 -38.67
N THR A 9 19.98 45.25 -39.51
CA THR A 9 20.14 43.81 -39.67
C THR A 9 21.01 43.26 -38.55
N VAL A 10 20.44 42.50 -37.62
CA VAL A 10 21.21 41.67 -36.69
C VAL A 10 21.31 40.25 -37.24
N LYS A 11 22.55 39.76 -37.37
CA LYS A 11 22.92 38.55 -38.09
C LYS A 11 22.34 37.29 -37.45
N GLU A 12 21.79 36.39 -38.28
CA GLU A 12 21.61 35.00 -37.90
C GLU A 12 22.98 34.36 -37.64
N HIS A 13 23.13 33.70 -36.48
CA HIS A 13 24.30 32.87 -36.21
C HIS A 13 24.05 31.44 -36.73
N PRO A 14 25.00 30.82 -37.45
CA PRO A 14 24.80 29.51 -38.05
C PRO A 14 24.69 28.40 -36.99
N LEU A 15 23.72 27.52 -37.21
CA LEU A 15 23.46 26.31 -36.41
C LEU A 15 24.73 25.45 -36.29
N LYS A 16 25.25 25.29 -35.07
CA LYS A 16 26.26 24.26 -34.76
C LYS A 16 25.57 22.92 -34.47
N PRO A 17 25.92 21.82 -35.15
CA PRO A 17 25.39 20.51 -34.83
C PRO A 17 26.14 19.86 -33.65
N SER A 18 25.40 19.04 -32.89
CA SER A 18 25.89 17.95 -32.02
C SER A 18 26.81 18.25 -30.83
N ARG A 19 26.29 17.96 -29.63
CA ARG A 19 26.92 16.97 -28.72
C ARG A 19 25.87 16.38 -27.77
N ARG A 20 25.12 15.37 -28.25
CA ARG A 20 24.19 14.58 -27.43
C ARG A 20 24.69 13.14 -27.31
N SER A 21 25.71 12.93 -26.49
CA SER A 21 26.15 11.63 -25.96
C SER A 21 27.38 11.79 -25.08
N MET A 22 27.31 11.31 -23.84
CA MET A 22 28.34 10.57 -23.08
C MET A 22 27.83 10.42 -21.63
N PRO A 23 27.72 9.19 -21.08
CA PRO A 23 27.37 9.00 -19.68
C PRO A 23 28.60 9.29 -18.78
N CYS A 24 28.36 9.96 -17.65
CA CYS A 24 29.42 10.27 -16.69
C CYS A 24 29.92 9.02 -15.96
N LEU A 25 31.15 8.59 -16.27
CA LEU A 25 31.89 7.63 -15.47
C LEU A 25 32.36 8.30 -14.16
N ALA A 26 31.65 8.05 -13.06
CA ALA A 26 32.11 8.43 -11.73
C ALA A 26 33.22 7.48 -11.27
N GLN A 27 34.48 7.85 -11.50
CA GLN A 27 35.63 7.20 -10.86
C GLN A 27 35.71 7.61 -9.39
N SER A 28 35.41 6.67 -8.48
CA SER A 28 35.71 6.82 -7.06
C SER A 28 37.19 6.54 -6.80
N GLN A 29 38.00 7.57 -6.66
CA GLN A 29 39.33 7.49 -6.05
C GLN A 29 39.39 8.38 -4.80
N THR A 30 39.33 7.76 -3.63
CA THR A 30 39.58 8.43 -2.34
C THR A 30 40.75 7.75 -1.64
N HIS A 31 41.96 8.21 -1.93
CA HIS A 31 43.12 7.96 -1.07
C HIS A 31 43.10 8.97 0.10
N PRO A 32 43.29 8.55 1.35
CA PRO A 32 43.35 9.48 2.47
C PRO A 32 44.74 10.13 2.53
N GLN A 33 44.78 11.47 2.52
CA GLN A 33 45.99 12.21 2.87
C GLN A 33 45.94 12.65 4.34
N SER A 34 46.95 12.24 5.09
CA SER A 34 47.22 12.69 6.44
C SER A 34 47.66 14.15 6.48
N LEU A 35 47.10 14.95 7.39
CA LEU A 35 47.68 16.24 7.77
C LEU A 35 47.73 16.35 9.29
N SER A 36 48.95 16.38 9.81
CA SER A 36 49.29 16.59 11.21
C SER A 36 50.05 17.91 11.36
N LYS A 37 50.03 18.46 12.58
CA LYS A 37 50.77 19.64 13.09
C LYS A 37 50.11 21.01 12.90
N HIS A 38 49.54 21.53 13.99
CA HIS A 38 50.10 22.60 14.84
C HIS A 38 49.21 22.70 16.11
N SER A 39 49.68 22.32 17.31
CA SER A 39 50.29 23.18 18.36
C SER A 39 49.43 24.40 18.76
N SER A 40 49.14 24.71 20.03
CA SER A 40 49.51 24.17 21.36
C SER A 40 48.74 24.95 22.47
N PHE A 41 49.00 24.70 23.78
CA PHE A 41 48.39 25.33 24.98
C PHE A 41 46.92 24.88 25.30
N LEU A 42 46.50 24.52 26.52
CA LEU A 42 47.14 24.44 27.86
C LEU A 42 46.74 23.15 28.62
N GLN A 43 47.61 22.72 29.54
CA GLN A 43 47.33 21.89 30.73
C GLN A 43 48.12 22.53 31.90
N PRO A 44 47.72 22.42 33.18
CA PRO A 44 47.83 21.17 33.97
C PRO A 44 46.57 20.96 34.89
N ASN A 45 46.36 19.86 35.62
CA ASN A 45 47.20 19.20 36.62
C ASN A 45 46.95 17.68 36.78
N HIS A 46 48.00 16.99 37.21
CA HIS A 46 48.05 15.57 37.60
C HIS A 46 47.72 15.38 39.10
N VAL A 47 47.08 14.26 39.47
CA VAL A 47 47.45 13.45 40.66
C VAL A 47 47.17 11.97 40.37
N GLN A 48 48.12 11.08 40.67
CA GLN A 48 47.99 9.62 40.70
C GLN A 48 49.02 9.05 41.72
N PRO A 49 48.71 7.96 42.43
CA PRO A 49 49.58 6.76 42.41
C PRO A 49 48.75 5.45 42.40
N GLN A 50 48.99 4.48 41.51
CA GLN A 50 49.99 3.39 41.59
C GLN A 50 49.96 2.51 42.88
N LEU A 51 49.58 1.22 42.76
CA LEU A 51 50.50 0.06 42.87
C LEU A 51 49.84 -1.30 42.50
N GLN A 52 50.67 -2.28 42.11
CA GLN A 52 50.48 -3.76 42.00
C GLN A 52 51.72 -4.41 42.71
N PRO A 53 51.91 -5.76 42.91
CA PRO A 53 51.31 -6.95 42.23
C PRO A 53 51.04 -8.26 43.07
N GLN A 54 50.24 -9.19 42.50
CA GLN A 54 50.29 -10.70 42.52
C GLN A 54 50.53 -11.51 43.86
N PRO A 55 50.68 -12.87 43.86
CA PRO A 55 49.58 -13.88 43.81
C PRO A 55 49.67 -15.02 44.88
N LEU A 56 48.64 -15.88 45.07
CA LEU A 56 48.75 -17.37 45.27
C LEU A 56 47.48 -18.14 45.75
N SER A 57 47.51 -19.45 45.46
CA SER A 57 46.91 -20.63 46.14
C SER A 57 45.38 -20.91 46.13
N ALA A 58 45.10 -22.14 45.70
CA ALA A 58 43.81 -22.84 45.62
C ALA A 58 43.30 -23.44 46.95
N GLY A 59 42.04 -23.90 46.97
CA GLY A 59 41.59 -24.89 47.97
C GLY A 59 40.09 -25.18 48.06
N SER A 60 39.59 -26.23 47.36
CA SER A 60 38.35 -27.00 47.64
C SER A 60 36.99 -26.23 47.64
N SER A 61 35.80 -26.85 47.52
CA SER A 61 35.37 -28.26 47.48
C SER A 61 34.17 -28.46 46.53
N ALA A 62 33.86 -29.71 46.17
CA ALA A 62 32.79 -30.04 45.21
C ALA A 62 31.42 -30.31 45.87
N ALA A 63 30.33 -29.78 45.28
CA ALA A 63 28.94 -30.20 45.52
C ALA A 63 27.98 -29.65 44.44
N ALA A 64 28.08 -30.13 43.19
CA ALA A 64 27.23 -29.63 42.09
C ALA A 64 26.99 -30.64 40.95
N VAL A 65 26.70 -31.91 41.26
CA VAL A 65 26.32 -32.92 40.26
C VAL A 65 25.16 -33.77 40.79
N ASP A 66 23.93 -33.23 40.72
CA ASP A 66 22.69 -34.06 40.69
C ASP A 66 21.43 -33.31 40.23
N VAL A 67 21.35 -31.98 40.45
CA VAL A 67 20.13 -31.17 40.21
C VAL A 67 19.69 -31.07 38.73
N MET A 68 20.51 -31.52 37.77
CA MET A 68 20.18 -31.48 36.34
C MET A 68 19.36 -32.69 35.85
N SER A 69 19.36 -33.83 36.58
CA SER A 69 18.73 -35.07 36.11
C SER A 69 17.22 -35.13 36.38
N GLU A 70 16.74 -34.55 37.49
CA GLU A 70 15.30 -34.51 37.79
C GLU A 70 14.53 -33.48 36.93
N ARG A 71 15.17 -32.34 36.59
CA ARG A 71 14.54 -31.31 35.76
C ARG A 71 14.17 -31.79 34.36
N ALA A 72 14.95 -32.71 33.78
CA ALA A 72 14.65 -33.28 32.46
C ALA A 72 13.37 -34.14 32.48
N LYS A 73 13.22 -35.02 33.48
CA LYS A 73 12.07 -35.93 33.60
C LYS A 73 10.76 -35.19 33.93
N ALA A 74 10.83 -34.09 34.67
CA ALA A 74 9.67 -33.24 34.97
C ALA A 74 9.15 -32.47 33.74
N MET A 75 10.03 -32.10 32.80
CA MET A 75 9.63 -31.35 31.60
C MET A 75 8.95 -32.27 30.57
N GLU A 76 9.46 -33.50 30.41
CA GLU A 76 8.91 -34.52 29.50
C GLU A 76 7.53 -35.03 29.96
N THR A 77 7.27 -35.07 31.28
CA THR A 77 5.92 -35.35 31.80
C THR A 77 4.96 -34.16 31.67
N LEU A 78 5.45 -32.92 31.56
CA LEU A 78 4.58 -31.75 31.37
C LEU A 78 4.12 -31.63 29.91
N GLU A 79 5.01 -31.83 28.93
CA GLU A 79 4.64 -31.82 27.50
C GLU A 79 3.63 -32.93 27.15
N ASN A 80 3.83 -34.15 27.65
CA ASN A 80 2.92 -35.26 27.41
C ASN A 80 1.51 -35.09 28.03
N ASN A 81 1.38 -34.24 29.06
CA ASN A 81 0.07 -33.89 29.63
C ASN A 81 -0.57 -32.69 28.91
N LEU A 82 0.22 -31.70 28.47
CA LEU A 82 -0.29 -30.59 27.66
C LEU A 82 -0.82 -31.04 26.28
N LEU A 83 -0.17 -32.04 25.65
CA LEU A 83 -0.65 -32.66 24.40
C LEU A 83 -1.95 -33.46 24.55
N LYS A 84 -2.39 -33.77 25.78
CA LYS A 84 -3.68 -34.43 26.05
C LYS A 84 -4.81 -33.45 26.36
N LEU A 85 -4.53 -32.19 26.70
CA LEU A 85 -5.55 -31.17 26.96
C LEU A 85 -5.96 -30.36 25.72
N SER A 86 -5.26 -30.46 24.59
CA SER A 86 -5.60 -29.70 23.37
C SER A 86 -6.69 -30.32 22.48
N ASN A 87 -7.20 -31.51 22.83
CA ASN A 87 -8.11 -32.30 21.98
C ASN A 87 -9.54 -32.40 22.53
N THR A 88 -10.04 -31.33 23.16
CA THR A 88 -11.43 -31.22 23.60
C THR A 88 -12.01 -29.84 23.28
N GLU A 89 -13.00 -29.87 22.40
CA GLU A 89 -14.11 -28.91 22.24
C GLU A 89 -13.80 -27.42 21.97
N TYR A 90 -13.98 -27.03 20.70
CA TYR A 90 -14.81 -25.88 20.35
C TYR A 90 -15.59 -26.21 19.08
N GLY A 91 -16.92 -26.35 19.21
CA GLY A 91 -17.84 -26.54 18.09
C GLY A 91 -18.74 -25.32 17.90
N ASP A 92 -18.90 -24.86 16.66
CA ASP A 92 -19.82 -23.78 16.32
C ASP A 92 -21.29 -24.24 16.42
N PRO A 93 -22.16 -23.51 17.14
CA PRO A 93 -23.58 -23.84 17.21
C PRO A 93 -24.40 -23.00 16.21
N PHE A 94 -24.63 -23.49 14.99
CA PHE A 94 -25.83 -23.14 14.22
C PHE A 94 -26.11 -24.15 13.10
N LEU A 95 -27.40 -24.42 12.85
CA LEU A 95 -27.99 -25.40 11.90
C LEU A 95 -28.05 -26.86 12.36
N ASP A 96 -29.19 -27.26 12.93
CA ASP A 96 -29.96 -28.40 12.42
C ASP A 96 -31.46 -28.33 12.84
N VAL A 97 -32.36 -28.42 11.86
CA VAL A 97 -33.70 -29.07 11.83
C VAL A 97 -34.14 -29.03 10.35
N GLY A 98 -34.39 -30.13 9.64
CA GLY A 98 -34.21 -31.53 10.04
C GLY A 98 -34.36 -32.52 8.87
N LYS A 99 -34.38 -33.80 9.25
CA LYS A 99 -34.46 -35.05 8.45
C LYS A 99 -35.71 -35.14 7.56
N ASP A 100 -35.80 -36.02 6.53
CA ASP A 100 -35.50 -37.46 6.55
C ASP A 100 -35.10 -38.08 5.18
N LYS A 101 -34.38 -39.21 5.27
CA LYS A 101 -34.37 -40.45 4.45
C LYS A 101 -34.73 -40.40 2.94
N ASP A 102 -34.00 -41.07 2.04
CA ASP A 102 -33.77 -42.53 2.07
C ASP A 102 -32.48 -42.99 1.35
N THR A 103 -32.04 -44.20 1.70
CA THR A 103 -30.89 -44.92 1.14
C THR A 103 -31.30 -45.78 -0.06
N TYR A 104 -30.49 -45.86 -1.13
CA TYR A 104 -30.15 -47.14 -1.77
C TYR A 104 -28.86 -47.05 -2.61
N THR A 105 -28.06 -48.09 -2.52
CA THR A 105 -26.80 -48.30 -3.24
C THR A 105 -27.02 -48.76 -4.68
N HIS A 106 -26.02 -48.57 -5.54
CA HIS A 106 -25.95 -49.23 -6.82
C HIS A 106 -24.53 -49.73 -7.06
N ASP A 107 -24.37 -51.04 -7.13
CA ASP A 107 -23.15 -51.66 -7.63
C ASP A 107 -23.24 -51.88 -9.15
N SER A 108 -22.05 -51.84 -9.76
CA SER A 108 -21.55 -52.59 -10.93
C SER A 108 -22.50 -53.62 -11.60
N GLU A 109 -22.49 -53.87 -12.91
CA GLU A 109 -21.56 -53.49 -13.98
C GLU A 109 -22.01 -54.06 -15.35
N HIS A 110 -21.41 -53.60 -16.46
CA HIS A 110 -21.40 -54.23 -17.81
C HIS A 110 -22.78 -54.46 -18.50
N GLY A 111 -22.95 -54.33 -19.83
CA GLY A 111 -22.08 -53.82 -20.89
C GLY A 111 -22.66 -54.07 -22.29
N ASN A 112 -22.27 -53.22 -23.25
CA ASN A 112 -22.27 -53.41 -24.72
C ASN A 112 -23.55 -53.43 -25.59
N TYR A 113 -23.42 -52.64 -26.68
CA TYR A 113 -23.94 -52.74 -28.05
C TYR A 113 -25.45 -52.65 -28.39
N ASP A 114 -25.71 -51.67 -29.29
CA ASP A 114 -26.54 -51.70 -30.51
C ASP A 114 -28.00 -52.20 -30.49
N ALA A 115 -28.92 -51.69 -31.31
CA ALA A 115 -29.00 -50.47 -32.11
C ALA A 115 -30.43 -50.35 -32.69
N ARG A 116 -30.70 -49.21 -33.35
CA ARG A 116 -31.67 -49.01 -34.44
C ARG A 116 -33.19 -48.95 -34.13
N THR A 117 -33.79 -48.04 -34.91
CA THR A 117 -35.16 -48.05 -35.47
C THR A 117 -36.34 -48.07 -34.51
N ASP A 118 -37.45 -47.39 -34.77
CA ASP A 118 -37.86 -46.26 -35.62
C ASP A 118 -39.37 -46.36 -35.64
N GLN A 119 -40.07 -45.23 -35.76
CA GLN A 119 -41.45 -45.14 -36.27
C GLN A 119 -42.57 -45.89 -35.49
N SER A 120 -43.84 -45.46 -35.49
CA SER A 120 -44.55 -44.16 -35.60
C SER A 120 -46.04 -44.52 -35.80
N LEU A 121 -46.96 -43.54 -35.66
CA LEU A 121 -48.34 -43.58 -36.20
C LEU A 121 -49.33 -44.58 -35.51
N LEU A 122 -50.62 -44.30 -35.29
CA LEU A 122 -51.44 -43.07 -35.27
C LEU A 122 -52.89 -43.45 -34.80
N ILE A 123 -53.87 -42.52 -34.92
CA ILE A 123 -55.34 -42.76 -35.11
C ILE A 123 -56.12 -43.24 -33.84
N GLN A 124 -57.34 -42.81 -33.45
CA GLN A 124 -58.35 -41.79 -33.87
C GLN A 124 -59.48 -41.72 -32.77
N ASN A 125 -60.51 -40.86 -32.71
CA ASN A 125 -60.96 -39.60 -33.36
C ASN A 125 -62.03 -38.89 -32.46
N LYS A 126 -62.40 -37.63 -32.81
CA LYS A 126 -63.66 -36.86 -32.60
C LYS A 126 -63.44 -35.48 -31.93
N LEU A 127 -63.48 -34.35 -32.67
CA LEU A 127 -64.64 -33.57 -33.19
C LEU A 127 -65.62 -33.12 -32.09
N THR A 128 -66.08 -31.86 -31.96
CA THR A 128 -65.95 -30.56 -32.70
C THR A 128 -66.40 -29.44 -31.70
N ARG A 129 -66.15 -28.12 -31.78
CA ARG A 129 -66.26 -27.19 -32.91
C ARG A 129 -65.69 -25.78 -32.58
N GLN A 130 -64.78 -25.28 -33.44
CA GLN A 130 -64.55 -23.88 -33.95
C GLN A 130 -64.64 -22.63 -33.02
N LYS A 131 -63.94 -21.51 -33.26
CA LYS A 131 -62.67 -21.16 -33.97
C LYS A 131 -62.45 -19.64 -33.74
N THR A 132 -61.22 -19.16 -33.53
CA THR A 132 -60.52 -18.06 -34.25
C THR A 132 -59.20 -17.72 -33.51
N GLU A 133 -58.19 -17.29 -34.27
CA GLU A 133 -56.75 -17.25 -33.95
C GLU A 133 -56.30 -15.87 -33.37
N PRO A 134 -54.99 -15.53 -33.32
CA PRO A 134 -53.98 -16.11 -32.43
C PRO A 134 -53.23 -15.03 -31.61
N ARG A 135 -52.51 -15.43 -30.56
CA ARG A 135 -51.45 -14.60 -29.96
C ARG A 135 -50.12 -15.35 -29.93
N THR A 136 -49.26 -15.03 -30.90
CA THR A 136 -48.00 -15.72 -31.18
C THR A 136 -47.09 -15.72 -29.96
N LYS A 137 -46.81 -16.89 -29.39
CA LYS A 137 -45.78 -17.05 -28.36
C LYS A 137 -44.41 -16.91 -29.01
N SER A 138 -43.55 -16.12 -28.39
CA SER A 138 -42.23 -15.74 -28.90
C SER A 138 -41.31 -16.93 -29.14
N SER A 139 -40.89 -17.12 -30.39
CA SER A 139 -39.67 -17.83 -30.72
C SER A 139 -38.46 -17.01 -30.27
N LEU A 140 -37.75 -17.46 -29.23
CA LEU A 140 -36.40 -17.02 -28.90
C LEU A 140 -35.74 -18.07 -27.98
N LYS A 141 -35.37 -19.20 -28.59
CA LYS A 141 -34.44 -20.21 -28.05
C LYS A 141 -33.24 -20.32 -28.98
N SER A 142 -32.39 -19.30 -29.01
CA SER A 142 -31.04 -19.37 -29.58
C SER A 142 -30.25 -18.08 -29.31
N ASP A 143 -30.05 -17.72 -28.03
CA ASP A 143 -28.89 -16.91 -27.66
C ASP A 143 -27.99 -17.78 -26.78
N SER A 144 -26.84 -18.13 -27.36
CA SER A 144 -25.82 -18.98 -26.76
C SER A 144 -25.22 -18.33 -25.52
N MET A 145 -24.66 -19.18 -24.63
CA MET A 145 -23.88 -18.81 -23.45
C MET A 145 -23.10 -17.50 -23.64
N ALA A 146 -23.57 -16.42 -23.02
CA ALA A 146 -22.83 -15.17 -22.94
C ALA A 146 -21.52 -15.44 -22.19
N SER A 147 -20.42 -15.56 -22.93
CA SER A 147 -19.13 -15.96 -22.37
C SER A 147 -18.67 -14.98 -21.30
N SER A 148 -18.21 -15.48 -20.16
CA SER A 148 -17.56 -14.72 -19.10
C SER A 148 -16.17 -14.22 -19.54
N GLY A 149 -16.13 -13.37 -20.56
CA GLY A 149 -14.94 -12.98 -21.28
C GLY A 149 -14.51 -11.54 -21.02
N LEU A 150 -13.19 -11.30 -21.09
CA LEU A 150 -12.57 -9.97 -21.11
C LEU A 150 -12.70 -9.27 -22.47
N PHE A 151 -13.64 -9.70 -23.31
CA PHE A 151 -13.76 -9.31 -24.70
C PHE A 151 -15.17 -8.77 -24.99
N PHE A 152 -15.25 -8.01 -26.08
CA PHE A 152 -16.50 -7.58 -26.71
C PHE A 152 -17.25 -8.80 -27.25
N LYS A 153 -18.49 -8.61 -27.69
CA LYS A 153 -19.34 -9.68 -28.25
C LYS A 153 -18.76 -10.36 -29.49
N ASP A 154 -17.77 -9.73 -30.14
CA ASP A 154 -17.03 -10.31 -31.26
C ASP A 154 -15.91 -11.29 -30.86
N GLY A 155 -15.63 -11.45 -29.56
CA GLY A 155 -14.56 -12.32 -29.03
C GLY A 155 -13.13 -11.88 -29.38
N LYS A 156 -12.96 -10.71 -30.02
CA LYS A 156 -11.67 -10.23 -30.56
C LYS A 156 -11.20 -8.96 -29.86
N LYS A 157 -12.08 -8.00 -29.62
CA LYS A 157 -11.71 -6.73 -28.98
C LYS A 157 -11.71 -6.86 -27.46
N ARG A 158 -10.54 -6.80 -26.84
CA ARG A 158 -10.37 -6.83 -25.38
C ARG A 158 -10.92 -5.57 -24.69
N ILE A 159 -11.55 -5.73 -23.54
CA ILE A 159 -12.05 -4.63 -22.71
C ILE A 159 -10.88 -4.05 -21.91
N ASP A 160 -10.55 -2.78 -22.13
CA ASP A 160 -9.48 -2.07 -21.43
C ASP A 160 -10.03 -1.15 -20.32
N TYR A 161 -11.30 -0.74 -20.41
CA TYR A 161 -11.96 0.11 -19.42
C TYR A 161 -13.48 -0.07 -19.45
N ILE A 162 -14.17 0.22 -18.34
CA ILE A 162 -15.63 0.16 -18.21
C ILE A 162 -16.14 1.49 -17.65
N LEU A 163 -17.21 2.03 -18.25
CA LEU A 163 -18.01 3.13 -17.68
C LEU A 163 -19.41 2.59 -17.32
N VAL A 164 -20.01 3.12 -16.27
CA VAL A 164 -21.34 2.74 -15.78
C VAL A 164 -22.23 3.97 -15.72
N TYR A 165 -23.44 3.89 -16.26
CA TYR A 165 -24.45 4.94 -16.14
C TYR A 165 -25.86 4.37 -15.95
N LYS A 166 -26.76 5.15 -15.36
CA LYS A 166 -28.18 4.83 -15.24
C LYS A 166 -28.98 5.44 -16.40
N LYS A 167 -29.92 4.72 -16.99
CA LYS A 167 -30.80 5.24 -18.06
C LYS A 167 -31.66 6.40 -17.57
N SER A 168 -32.07 6.33 -16.30
CA SER A 168 -32.78 7.38 -15.55
C SER A 168 -32.03 8.72 -15.41
N SER A 169 -30.73 8.78 -15.72
CA SER A 169 -29.95 10.03 -15.60
C SER A 169 -30.45 11.11 -16.60
N PRO A 170 -30.77 12.35 -16.17
CA PRO A 170 -31.26 13.39 -17.08
C PRO A 170 -30.19 13.95 -18.03
N GLN A 171 -28.90 13.74 -17.75
CA GLN A 171 -27.78 14.35 -18.50
C GLN A 171 -27.39 13.56 -19.77
N VAL A 172 -28.38 13.11 -20.55
CA VAL A 172 -28.19 12.25 -21.73
C VAL A 172 -27.37 12.93 -22.82
N GLU A 173 -27.58 14.23 -23.05
CA GLU A 173 -26.89 15.00 -24.10
C GLU A 173 -25.37 15.07 -23.86
N LYS A 174 -24.95 15.49 -22.66
CA LYS A 174 -23.53 15.57 -22.26
C LYS A 174 -22.84 14.21 -22.37
N ARG A 175 -23.54 13.12 -22.00
CA ARG A 175 -23.03 11.75 -22.19
C ARG A 175 -22.87 11.42 -23.67
N SER A 176 -23.86 11.74 -24.51
CA SER A 176 -23.82 11.50 -25.95
C SER A 176 -22.67 12.23 -26.63
N THR A 177 -22.46 13.51 -26.30
CA THR A 177 -21.34 14.33 -26.80
C THR A 177 -20.00 13.76 -26.35
N PHE A 178 -19.86 13.39 -25.07
CA PHE A 178 -18.65 12.74 -24.56
C PHE A 178 -18.33 11.43 -25.29
N GLU A 179 -19.32 10.54 -25.47
CA GLU A 179 -19.14 9.29 -26.21
C GLU A 179 -18.80 9.51 -27.70
N LYS A 180 -19.39 10.53 -28.34
CA LYS A 180 -19.04 10.94 -29.71
C LYS A 180 -17.57 11.37 -29.78
N ASN A 181 -17.11 12.16 -28.81
CA ASN A 181 -15.74 12.65 -28.73
C ASN A 181 -14.74 11.52 -28.40
N LEU A 182 -15.10 10.54 -27.56
CA LEU A 182 -14.30 9.33 -27.35
C LEU A 182 -14.10 8.52 -28.64
N ARG A 183 -15.15 8.38 -29.46
CA ARG A 183 -15.03 7.74 -30.79
C ARG A 183 -14.16 8.57 -31.74
N ALA A 184 -14.27 9.90 -31.70
CA ALA A 184 -13.44 10.80 -32.52
C ALA A 184 -11.95 10.74 -32.16
N GLU A 185 -11.60 10.50 -30.90
CA GLU A 185 -10.20 10.27 -30.47
C GLU A 185 -9.67 8.86 -30.81
N GLY A 186 -10.53 7.97 -31.33
CA GLY A 186 -10.16 6.64 -31.81
C GLY A 186 -10.41 5.50 -30.81
N LEU A 187 -11.29 5.68 -29.82
CA LEU A 187 -11.72 4.60 -28.92
C LEU A 187 -12.96 3.87 -29.45
N MET A 188 -13.01 2.56 -29.26
CA MET A 188 -14.16 1.73 -29.62
C MET A 188 -15.03 1.48 -28.39
N LEU A 189 -16.35 1.69 -28.52
CA LEU A 189 -17.33 1.63 -27.44
C LEU A 189 -18.42 0.57 -27.76
N GLU A 190 -18.62 -0.39 -26.87
CA GLU A 190 -19.78 -1.32 -26.89
C GLU A 190 -20.68 -1.04 -25.68
N ARG A 191 -22.00 -1.00 -25.86
CA ARG A 191 -22.96 -0.80 -24.77
C ARG A 191 -23.69 -2.11 -24.44
N GLU A 192 -23.84 -2.42 -23.16
CA GLU A 192 -24.52 -3.61 -22.68
C GLU A 192 -25.37 -3.29 -21.42
N PRO A 193 -26.66 -3.68 -21.37
CA PRO A 193 -27.46 -3.55 -20.15
C PRO A 193 -26.99 -4.52 -19.07
N ALA A 194 -27.09 -4.14 -17.80
CA ALA A 194 -26.82 -5.04 -16.70
C ALA A 194 -27.89 -6.15 -16.64
N ALA A 195 -27.45 -7.40 -16.39
CA ALA A 195 -28.36 -8.55 -16.28
C ALA A 195 -29.29 -8.48 -15.05
N THR A 196 -28.85 -7.82 -13.97
CA THR A 196 -29.58 -7.73 -12.70
C THR A 196 -30.47 -6.50 -12.57
N ASN A 197 -30.14 -5.38 -13.21
CA ASN A 197 -30.90 -4.13 -13.12
C ASN A 197 -30.94 -3.43 -14.48
N SER A 198 -32.12 -3.37 -15.09
CA SER A 198 -32.32 -2.83 -16.43
C SER A 198 -32.11 -1.31 -16.55
N ASP A 199 -32.03 -0.57 -15.44
CA ASP A 199 -31.64 0.86 -15.45
C ASP A 199 -30.13 1.04 -15.65
N ILE A 200 -29.31 0.07 -15.21
CA ILE A 200 -27.85 0.16 -15.29
C ILE A 200 -27.35 -0.26 -16.68
N MET A 201 -26.51 0.57 -17.28
CA MET A 201 -25.83 0.35 -18.54
C MET A 201 -24.32 0.37 -18.36
N PHE A 202 -23.66 -0.67 -18.87
CA PHE A 202 -22.21 -0.75 -18.99
C PHE A 202 -21.77 -0.30 -20.39
N ILE A 203 -20.74 0.53 -20.45
CA ILE A 203 -19.99 0.83 -21.67
C ILE A 203 -18.62 0.17 -21.56
N LYS A 204 -18.37 -0.83 -22.41
CA LYS A 204 -17.05 -1.43 -22.58
C LYS A 204 -16.23 -0.56 -23.53
N ILE A 205 -14.99 -0.25 -23.16
CA ILE A 205 -14.05 0.52 -23.96
C ILE A 205 -12.90 -0.39 -24.42
N HIS A 206 -12.60 -0.35 -25.71
CA HIS A 206 -11.43 -0.98 -26.31
C HIS A 206 -10.55 0.09 -26.98
N CYS A 207 -9.25 0.05 -26.69
CA CYS A 207 -8.26 0.88 -27.36
C CYS A 207 -7.56 0.10 -28.48
N PRO A 208 -7.77 0.46 -29.76
CA PRO A 208 -7.10 -0.20 -30.88
C PRO A 208 -5.61 0.16 -30.92
N TRP A 209 -4.83 -0.69 -31.60
CA TRP A 209 -3.36 -0.61 -31.63
C TRP A 209 -2.81 0.78 -32.05
N GLU A 210 -3.43 1.42 -33.04
CA GLU A 210 -2.99 2.74 -33.53
C GLU A 210 -3.20 3.85 -32.48
N THR A 211 -4.34 3.83 -31.81
CA THR A 211 -4.66 4.75 -30.71
C THR A 211 -3.73 4.52 -29.53
N LEU A 212 -3.44 3.27 -29.15
CA LEU A 212 -2.42 2.94 -28.15
C LEU A 212 -1.05 3.51 -28.53
N CYS A 213 -0.61 3.32 -29.77
CA CYS A 213 0.67 3.85 -30.24
C CYS A 213 0.71 5.39 -30.24
N LYS A 214 -0.39 6.07 -30.62
CA LYS A 214 -0.56 7.53 -30.60
C LYS A 214 -0.37 8.09 -29.18
N TYR A 215 -1.05 7.50 -28.20
CA TYR A 215 -0.98 7.98 -26.81
C TYR A 215 0.27 7.51 -26.07
N ALA A 216 0.81 6.32 -26.36
CA ALA A 216 2.07 5.85 -25.79
C ALA A 216 3.25 6.76 -26.16
N GLU A 217 3.29 7.28 -27.39
CA GLU A 217 4.28 8.29 -27.81
C GLU A 217 4.00 9.66 -27.16
N ARG A 218 2.74 10.06 -26.99
CA ARG A 218 2.38 11.32 -26.31
C ARG A 218 2.73 11.33 -24.82
N MET A 219 2.61 10.18 -24.16
CA MET A 219 2.91 9.95 -22.74
C MET A 219 4.35 9.43 -22.51
N ASN A 220 5.23 9.47 -23.52
CA ASN A 220 6.62 8.99 -23.47
C ASN A 220 6.83 7.59 -22.86
N ILE A 221 5.86 6.68 -22.99
CA ILE A 221 5.87 5.39 -22.27
C ILE A 221 7.12 4.59 -22.65
N ARG A 222 7.95 4.26 -21.66
CA ARG A 222 9.19 3.50 -21.88
C ARG A 222 8.88 2.03 -22.16
N MET A 223 9.38 1.52 -23.27
CA MET A 223 9.12 0.17 -23.80
C MET A 223 10.43 -0.53 -24.19
N PRO A 224 10.49 -1.88 -24.14
CA PRO A 224 11.72 -2.64 -24.37
C PRO A 224 12.23 -2.52 -25.82
N PHE A 225 13.52 -2.20 -25.95
CA PHE A 225 14.24 -2.02 -27.19
C PHE A 225 14.90 -3.33 -27.64
N ARG A 226 14.97 -3.58 -28.95
CA ARG A 226 15.66 -4.74 -29.53
C ARG A 226 17.16 -4.64 -29.25
N LYS A 227 17.65 -5.48 -28.33
CA LYS A 227 19.09 -5.73 -28.21
C LYS A 227 19.63 -6.26 -29.54
N LYS A 228 20.62 -5.56 -30.11
CA LYS A 228 21.71 -6.26 -30.79
C LYS A 228 22.64 -6.77 -29.68
N CYS A 229 22.70 -8.08 -29.50
CA CYS A 229 23.55 -8.69 -28.48
C CYS A 229 25.04 -8.56 -28.86
N TYR A 230 25.68 -7.48 -28.42
CA TYR A 230 27.14 -7.28 -28.57
C TYR A 230 27.95 -7.57 -27.31
N TYR A 231 27.29 -7.84 -26.18
CA TYR A 231 27.93 -8.31 -24.96
C TYR A 231 27.39 -9.68 -24.58
N THR A 232 28.12 -10.72 -24.96
CA THR A 232 28.23 -11.88 -24.06
C THR A 232 29.12 -11.44 -22.91
N ASP A 233 28.68 -11.69 -21.68
CA ASP A 233 29.41 -11.22 -20.50
C ASP A 233 30.77 -11.94 -20.40
N TRP A 234 31.85 -11.23 -20.72
CA TRP A 234 33.22 -11.72 -20.54
C TRP A 234 33.56 -12.02 -19.07
N ARG A 235 32.85 -11.39 -18.12
CA ARG A 235 33.00 -11.63 -16.68
C ARG A 235 32.46 -13.01 -16.27
N SER A 236 31.37 -13.48 -16.89
CA SER A 236 30.83 -14.83 -16.69
C SER A 236 31.82 -15.95 -17.04
N LYS A 237 32.68 -15.73 -18.05
CA LYS A 237 33.71 -16.70 -18.46
C LYS A 237 34.95 -16.68 -17.56
N THR A 238 35.24 -15.56 -16.90
CA THR A 238 36.45 -15.40 -16.07
C THR A 238 36.24 -15.71 -14.58
N MET A 239 35.02 -15.63 -14.06
CA MET A 239 34.70 -16.01 -12.66
C MET A 239 34.28 -17.49 -12.44
N GLY A 240 34.43 -18.35 -13.47
CA GLY A 240 33.84 -19.70 -13.49
C GLY A 240 34.28 -20.69 -12.39
N SER A 241 35.46 -20.53 -11.79
CA SER A 241 35.98 -21.46 -10.76
C SER A 241 35.52 -21.08 -9.34
N LEU A 242 35.87 -19.87 -8.86
CA LEU A 242 35.54 -19.43 -7.51
C LEU A 242 34.01 -19.37 -7.28
N GLN A 243 33.25 -18.93 -8.30
CA GLN A 243 31.80 -18.85 -8.23
C GLN A 243 31.12 -20.23 -8.30
N ARG A 244 31.77 -21.24 -8.90
CA ARG A 244 31.31 -22.64 -8.81
C ARG A 244 31.43 -23.17 -7.38
N ASN A 245 32.59 -23.03 -6.76
CA ASN A 245 32.81 -23.53 -5.39
C ASN A 245 31.84 -22.86 -4.38
N ILE A 246 31.60 -21.55 -4.52
CA ILE A 246 30.59 -20.84 -3.71
C ILE A 246 29.16 -21.32 -4.02
N ARG A 247 28.85 -21.67 -5.27
CA ARG A 247 27.53 -22.19 -5.66
C ARG A 247 27.30 -23.64 -5.21
N GLU A 248 28.34 -24.48 -5.21
CA GLU A 248 28.33 -25.84 -4.67
C GLU A 248 28.13 -25.77 -3.14
N LEU A 249 28.88 -24.93 -2.42
CA LEU A 249 28.66 -24.68 -0.98
C LEU A 249 27.24 -24.14 -0.70
N LYS A 250 26.74 -23.22 -1.53
CA LYS A 250 25.37 -22.68 -1.43
C LYS A 250 24.27 -23.67 -1.86
N SER A 251 24.62 -24.79 -2.48
CA SER A 251 23.69 -25.90 -2.75
C SER A 251 23.61 -26.90 -1.59
N TRP A 252 24.63 -26.91 -0.71
CA TRP A 252 24.64 -27.69 0.53
C TRP A 252 23.86 -27.00 1.66
N LEU A 253 23.75 -25.67 1.61
CA LEU A 253 22.77 -24.91 2.40
C LEU A 253 21.34 -25.22 1.93
N PRO A 254 20.39 -25.48 2.85
CA PRO A 254 18.99 -25.72 2.48
C PRO A 254 18.42 -24.53 1.69
N ARG A 255 17.67 -24.81 0.61
CA ARG A 255 16.98 -23.77 -0.19
C ARG A 255 16.20 -22.84 0.76
N ASN A 256 16.60 -21.58 0.90
CA ASN A 256 15.95 -20.60 1.77
C ASN A 256 14.42 -20.66 1.58
N PRO A 257 13.61 -21.10 2.57
CA PRO A 257 12.17 -21.30 2.40
C PRO A 257 11.41 -19.98 2.13
N MET A 258 12.04 -18.87 2.51
CA MET A 258 11.60 -17.50 2.21
C MET A 258 11.68 -17.14 0.72
N LYS A 259 12.54 -17.79 -0.06
CA LYS A 259 12.79 -17.43 -1.46
C LYS A 259 11.65 -17.93 -2.35
N LEU A 260 11.07 -17.01 -3.14
CA LEU A 260 10.10 -17.36 -4.15
C LEU A 260 10.75 -18.20 -5.25
N ASP A 261 10.05 -19.25 -5.67
CA ASP A 261 10.52 -20.15 -6.70
C ASP A 261 10.34 -19.52 -8.09
N LYS A 262 11.45 -19.04 -8.68
CA LYS A 262 11.44 -18.35 -9.99
C LYS A 262 11.02 -19.29 -11.13
N GLU A 263 11.33 -20.58 -11.02
CA GLU A 263 11.00 -21.61 -12.04
C GLU A 263 9.48 -21.67 -12.32
N ALA A 264 8.67 -21.26 -11.36
CA ALA A 264 7.22 -21.26 -11.47
C ALA A 264 6.62 -19.94 -12.00
N LEU A 265 7.43 -18.94 -12.43
CA LEU A 265 6.97 -17.69 -13.07
C LEU A 265 7.65 -17.50 -14.46
N PRO A 266 7.30 -18.31 -15.48
CA PRO A 266 7.95 -18.24 -16.80
C PRO A 266 7.73 -16.90 -17.53
N ASP A 267 6.57 -16.26 -17.39
CA ASP A 267 6.26 -14.97 -18.04
C ASP A 267 7.04 -13.77 -17.49
N LEU A 268 7.86 -13.99 -16.46
CA LEU A 268 8.70 -13.00 -15.78
C LEU A 268 10.20 -13.26 -16.01
N GLU A 269 10.54 -13.97 -17.08
CA GLU A 269 11.92 -14.10 -17.54
C GLU A 269 12.53 -12.70 -17.71
N GLU A 270 13.56 -12.43 -16.90
CA GLU A 270 14.28 -11.14 -16.80
C GLU A 270 15.08 -10.91 -18.08
N THR A 271 14.41 -10.61 -19.18
CA THR A 271 15.08 -10.08 -20.36
C THR A 271 15.58 -8.69 -19.97
N ASP A 272 16.89 -8.55 -19.77
CA ASP A 272 17.60 -7.29 -19.49
C ASP A 272 17.50 -6.28 -20.66
N CYS A 273 16.33 -6.07 -21.24
CA CYS A 273 16.11 -5.22 -22.39
C CYS A 273 16.15 -3.76 -21.94
N TYR A 274 17.11 -3.00 -22.46
CA TYR A 274 17.08 -1.54 -22.31
C TYR A 274 15.76 -1.01 -22.82
N THR A 275 15.13 -0.17 -22.02
CA THR A 275 13.86 0.49 -22.30
C THR A 275 14.12 1.89 -22.85
N ALA A 276 13.18 2.39 -23.67
CA ALA A 276 13.27 3.71 -24.28
C ALA A 276 11.86 4.28 -24.52
N PRO A 277 11.66 5.60 -24.50
CA PRO A 277 10.36 6.21 -24.76
C PRO A 277 9.83 5.78 -26.14
N PHE A 278 8.62 5.22 -26.15
CA PHE A 278 8.00 4.68 -27.34
C PHE A 278 7.80 5.76 -28.40
N SER A 279 8.14 5.45 -29.65
CA SER A 279 7.95 6.38 -30.77
C SER A 279 7.50 5.63 -32.01
N ARG A 280 6.44 6.14 -32.65
CA ARG A 280 5.81 5.53 -33.83
C ARG A 280 6.77 5.51 -35.02
N ALA A 281 7.56 6.57 -35.21
CA ALA A 281 8.58 6.64 -36.25
C ALA A 281 9.69 5.59 -36.07
N ARG A 282 9.95 5.15 -34.84
CA ARG A 282 11.02 4.21 -34.48
C ARG A 282 10.49 2.84 -34.05
N ILE A 283 9.25 2.51 -34.40
CA ILE A 283 8.53 1.30 -33.94
C ILE A 283 9.29 -0.02 -34.23
N HIS A 284 10.06 -0.07 -35.32
CA HIS A 284 10.87 -1.24 -35.72
C HIS A 284 12.02 -1.55 -34.76
N HIS A 285 12.44 -0.59 -33.92
CA HIS A 285 13.47 -0.81 -32.91
C HIS A 285 12.95 -1.50 -31.64
N PHE A 286 11.63 -1.61 -31.42
CA PHE A 286 11.07 -2.21 -30.21
C PHE A 286 10.83 -3.72 -30.37
N THR A 287 10.88 -4.49 -29.27
CA THR A 287 10.68 -5.95 -29.26
C THR A 287 9.19 -6.32 -29.36
N ILE A 288 8.56 -5.99 -30.49
CA ILE A 288 7.17 -6.35 -30.77
C ILE A 288 7.14 -7.78 -31.32
N ASN A 289 6.90 -8.76 -30.44
CA ASN A 289 6.66 -10.16 -30.81
C ASN A 289 5.17 -10.38 -31.15
N ASN A 290 4.27 -9.86 -30.32
CA ASN A 290 2.82 -9.88 -30.53
C ASN A 290 2.23 -8.52 -30.13
N LYS A 291 1.32 -7.98 -30.93
CA LYS A 291 0.68 -6.67 -30.70
C LYS A 291 -0.23 -6.67 -29.47
N ASP A 292 -0.87 -7.79 -29.17
CA ASP A 292 -1.86 -7.86 -28.08
C ASP A 292 -1.23 -7.97 -26.68
N SER A 293 0.01 -8.46 -26.60
CA SER A 293 0.77 -8.61 -25.35
C SER A 293 1.88 -7.57 -25.15
N PHE A 294 2.25 -6.81 -26.19
CA PHE A 294 3.32 -5.80 -26.11
C PHE A 294 3.02 -4.71 -25.07
N PHE A 295 1.79 -4.18 -25.06
CA PHE A 295 1.31 -3.31 -23.98
C PHE A 295 0.65 -4.17 -22.90
N SER A 296 1.13 -4.04 -21.66
CA SER A 296 0.52 -4.73 -20.51
C SER A 296 -0.91 -4.24 -20.25
N ASN A 297 -1.69 -5.05 -19.52
CA ASN A 297 -3.09 -4.74 -19.22
C ASN A 297 -3.23 -3.45 -18.39
N SER A 298 -2.30 -3.22 -17.46
CA SER A 298 -2.18 -2.00 -16.67
C SER A 298 -1.81 -0.79 -17.56
N THR A 299 -0.81 -0.90 -18.44
CA THR A 299 -0.43 0.19 -19.37
C THR A 299 -1.56 0.57 -20.33
N ARG A 300 -2.31 -0.41 -20.86
CA ARG A 300 -3.48 -0.16 -21.73
C ARG A 300 -4.59 0.58 -20.97
N SER A 301 -4.90 0.14 -19.76
CA SER A 301 -5.89 0.79 -18.89
C SER A 301 -5.47 2.22 -18.53
N ARG A 302 -4.16 2.45 -18.26
CA ARG A 302 -3.57 3.77 -17.99
C ARG A 302 -3.74 4.72 -19.19
N ILE A 303 -3.43 4.26 -20.40
CA ILE A 303 -3.63 5.03 -21.63
C ILE A 303 -5.10 5.42 -21.79
N VAL A 304 -6.04 4.48 -21.64
CA VAL A 304 -7.48 4.79 -21.77
C VAL A 304 -7.96 5.76 -20.69
N HIS A 305 -7.46 5.64 -19.46
CA HIS A 305 -7.78 6.58 -18.39
C HIS A 305 -7.29 8.00 -18.69
N HIS A 306 -6.06 8.17 -19.18
CA HIS A 306 -5.54 9.46 -19.65
C HIS A 306 -6.41 10.07 -20.76
N VAL A 307 -6.89 9.27 -21.72
CA VAL A 307 -7.83 9.75 -22.75
C VAL A 307 -9.14 10.24 -22.13
N LEU A 308 -9.75 9.44 -21.24
CA LEU A 308 -10.99 9.78 -20.53
C LEU A 308 -10.89 11.06 -19.68
N GLN A 309 -9.72 11.33 -19.09
CA GLN A 309 -9.45 12.55 -18.32
C GLN A 309 -9.36 13.81 -19.21
N ARG A 310 -8.93 13.68 -20.47
CA ARG A 310 -8.68 14.83 -21.37
C ARG A 310 -9.79 15.09 -22.38
N THR A 311 -10.63 14.10 -22.69
CA THR A 311 -11.77 14.26 -23.60
C THR A 311 -12.79 15.28 -23.09
N LYS A 312 -13.28 16.15 -24.00
CA LYS A 312 -14.31 17.16 -23.72
C LYS A 312 -15.71 16.57 -23.82
N TYR A 313 -16.64 17.04 -22.99
CA TYR A 313 -18.04 16.57 -22.96
C TYR A 313 -19.07 17.61 -23.43
N GLU A 314 -18.64 18.85 -23.70
CA GLU A 314 -19.50 19.95 -24.12
C GLU A 314 -18.72 20.84 -25.09
N ASP A 315 -19.33 21.23 -26.21
CA ASP A 315 -18.70 22.08 -27.24
C ASP A 315 -18.70 23.55 -26.79
N GLY A 316 -17.78 23.85 -25.87
CA GLY A 316 -17.62 25.17 -25.23
C GLY A 316 -16.36 25.23 -24.38
N LYS A 317 -16.06 26.40 -23.79
CA LYS A 317 -14.83 26.57 -22.99
C LYS A 317 -14.77 25.60 -21.81
N SER A 318 -13.58 25.06 -21.54
CA SER A 318 -13.13 24.57 -20.22
C SER A 318 -13.78 23.27 -19.64
N LYS A 319 -14.84 22.72 -20.24
CA LYS A 319 -15.53 21.52 -19.72
C LYS A 319 -14.93 20.20 -20.21
N MET A 320 -13.97 19.66 -19.45
CA MET A 320 -13.22 18.44 -19.80
C MET A 320 -13.26 17.37 -18.69
N GLY A 321 -13.06 16.11 -19.10
CA GLY A 321 -12.68 15.01 -18.22
C GLY A 321 -13.80 14.24 -17.53
N ILE A 322 -13.59 12.92 -17.40
CA ILE A 322 -14.52 11.97 -16.77
C ILE A 322 -14.83 12.28 -15.30
N ASN A 323 -13.87 12.80 -14.52
CA ASN A 323 -14.06 13.06 -13.08
C ASN A 323 -15.21 14.05 -12.81
N ARG A 324 -15.41 15.04 -13.68
CA ARG A 324 -16.53 16.00 -13.54
C ARG A 324 -17.87 15.37 -13.93
N LEU A 325 -17.88 14.39 -14.83
CA LEU A 325 -19.07 13.63 -15.20
C LEU A 325 -19.47 12.62 -14.12
N LEU A 326 -18.51 12.09 -13.36
CA LEU A 326 -18.76 11.28 -12.16
C LEU A 326 -19.36 12.16 -11.05
N ASN A 327 -18.72 13.29 -10.71
CA ASN A 327 -19.20 14.19 -9.66
C ASN A 327 -20.58 14.79 -9.97
N ASN A 328 -20.92 15.01 -11.24
CA ASN A 328 -22.24 15.48 -11.66
C ASN A 328 -23.31 14.36 -11.76
N GLY A 329 -22.96 13.09 -11.50
CA GLY A 329 -23.88 11.95 -11.63
C GLY A 329 -24.27 11.58 -13.07
N THR A 330 -23.49 11.99 -14.08
CA THR A 330 -23.69 11.60 -15.49
C THR A 330 -23.23 10.15 -15.73
N TYR A 331 -22.14 9.78 -15.06
CA TYR A 331 -21.68 8.40 -14.89
C TYR A 331 -21.69 8.07 -13.39
N GLU A 332 -21.94 6.82 -13.05
CA GLU A 332 -21.94 6.32 -11.68
C GLU A 332 -20.57 5.75 -11.29
N ALA A 333 -19.88 5.10 -12.23
CA ALA A 333 -18.55 4.55 -12.01
C ALA A 333 -17.73 4.49 -13.31
N ALA A 334 -16.41 4.51 -13.17
CA ALA A 334 -15.45 4.40 -14.26
C ALA A 334 -14.22 3.63 -13.76
N PHE A 335 -13.97 2.41 -14.25
CA PHE A 335 -12.91 1.54 -13.73
C PHE A 335 -12.34 0.58 -14.80
N PRO A 336 -11.07 0.16 -14.67
CA PRO A 336 -10.51 -0.92 -15.47
C PRO A 336 -10.98 -2.31 -14.97
N PRO A 337 -11.27 -3.27 -15.87
CA PRO A 337 -11.65 -4.62 -15.46
C PRO A 337 -10.44 -5.45 -14.98
N HIS A 338 -10.66 -6.32 -13.99
CA HIS A 338 -9.70 -7.37 -13.66
C HIS A 338 -9.78 -8.54 -14.66
N GLU A 339 -8.64 -9.19 -14.90
CA GLU A 339 -8.48 -10.37 -15.79
C GLU A 339 -9.34 -11.62 -15.46
N GLY A 340 -10.23 -11.57 -14.47
CA GLY A 340 -11.13 -12.68 -14.14
C GLY A 340 -11.11 -13.06 -12.66
N SER A 341 -11.42 -14.34 -12.39
CA SER A 341 -11.49 -14.91 -11.04
C SER A 341 -10.11 -14.94 -10.35
N HIS A 342 -10.11 -14.78 -9.03
CA HIS A 342 -8.94 -14.99 -8.18
C HIS A 342 -8.81 -16.46 -7.71
N LYS A 343 -9.87 -17.27 -7.84
CA LYS A 343 -9.89 -18.71 -7.56
C LYS A 343 -10.03 -19.49 -8.86
N SER A 344 -9.17 -20.48 -9.07
CA SER A 344 -9.35 -21.54 -10.06
C SER A 344 -10.06 -22.75 -9.43
N ARG A 345 -10.51 -23.70 -10.27
CA ARG A 345 -10.92 -25.05 -9.83
C ARG A 345 -9.73 -26.02 -9.69
N HIS A 346 -8.58 -25.69 -10.28
CA HIS A 346 -7.42 -26.57 -10.39
C HIS A 346 -6.16 -25.91 -9.81
N PRO A 347 -5.31 -26.63 -9.04
CA PRO A 347 -4.08 -26.08 -8.47
C PRO A 347 -3.09 -25.59 -9.53
N ILE A 348 -2.36 -24.50 -9.24
CA ILE A 348 -1.33 -23.97 -10.15
C ILE A 348 -0.22 -24.99 -10.47
N LYS A 349 0.06 -25.94 -9.56
CA LYS A 349 1.08 -26.97 -9.77
C LYS A 349 0.77 -27.96 -10.90
N THR A 350 -0.51 -28.15 -11.26
CA THR A 350 -0.92 -29.16 -12.25
C THR A 350 -1.37 -28.56 -13.57
N HIS A 351 -1.98 -27.36 -13.57
CA HIS A 351 -2.49 -26.71 -14.79
C HIS A 351 -1.91 -25.32 -15.06
N GLY A 352 -0.90 -24.89 -14.30
CA GLY A 352 -0.35 -23.53 -14.39
C GLY A 352 -1.30 -22.46 -13.83
N ALA A 353 -0.92 -21.19 -13.98
CA ALA A 353 -1.78 -20.07 -13.61
C ALA A 353 -2.78 -19.77 -14.73
N GLN A 354 -4.07 -19.62 -14.40
CA GLN A 354 -5.10 -19.29 -15.38
C GLN A 354 -5.09 -17.81 -15.77
N ASN A 355 -4.77 -16.91 -14.83
CA ASN A 355 -4.69 -15.46 -15.00
C ASN A 355 -3.63 -14.88 -14.04
N HIS A 356 -3.08 -13.69 -14.28
CA HIS A 356 -2.12 -13.08 -13.35
C HIS A 356 -2.76 -12.83 -11.97
N ARG A 357 -4.04 -12.44 -11.92
CA ARG A 357 -4.77 -12.24 -10.65
C ARG A 357 -4.78 -13.50 -9.76
N HIS A 358 -4.99 -14.66 -10.37
CA HIS A 358 -4.99 -15.96 -9.69
C HIS A 358 -3.58 -16.32 -9.19
N LEU A 359 -2.55 -16.07 -10.00
CA LEU A 359 -1.15 -16.22 -9.62
C LEU A 359 -0.75 -15.34 -8.42
N LEU A 360 -1.09 -14.04 -8.44
CA LEU A 360 -0.87 -13.14 -7.31
C LEU A 360 -1.59 -13.61 -6.04
N TYR A 361 -2.85 -14.06 -6.17
CA TYR A 361 -3.62 -14.53 -5.03
C TYR A 361 -2.97 -15.76 -4.38
N GLU A 362 -2.66 -16.80 -5.16
CA GLU A 362 -2.07 -18.01 -4.59
C GLU A 362 -0.67 -17.83 -4.01
N ARG A 363 0.15 -16.93 -4.56
CA ARG A 363 1.57 -16.82 -4.17
C ARG A 363 1.91 -15.68 -3.22
N TRP A 364 1.01 -14.72 -3.02
CA TRP A 364 1.27 -13.53 -2.22
C TRP A 364 0.08 -13.17 -1.32
N ALA A 365 -1.12 -12.98 -1.86
CA ALA A 365 -2.27 -12.49 -1.09
C ALA A 365 -3.05 -13.58 -0.31
N ARG A 366 -2.35 -14.59 0.23
CA ARG A 366 -2.91 -15.64 1.10
C ARG A 366 -2.18 -15.67 2.44
N TRP A 367 -2.94 -15.79 3.53
CA TRP A 367 -2.42 -15.87 4.90
C TRP A 367 -1.30 -16.90 5.07
N GLY A 368 -1.43 -18.11 4.49
CA GLY A 368 -0.41 -19.16 4.53
C GLY A 368 0.90 -18.87 3.76
N MET A 369 1.04 -17.71 3.12
CA MET A 369 2.22 -17.32 2.34
C MET A 369 3.03 -16.18 2.99
N TRP A 370 2.67 -15.75 4.20
CA TRP A 370 3.29 -14.62 4.93
C TRP A 370 4.81 -14.73 5.08
N TYR A 371 5.35 -15.95 5.13
CA TYR A 371 6.77 -16.21 5.31
C TYR A 371 7.61 -16.10 4.03
N LYS A 372 7.03 -15.82 2.86
CA LYS A 372 7.79 -15.70 1.58
C LYS A 372 8.06 -14.25 1.20
N TYR A 373 9.16 -14.03 0.48
CA TYR A 373 9.43 -12.74 -0.14
C TYR A 373 8.35 -12.37 -1.17
N GLN A 374 8.02 -11.08 -1.21
CA GLN A 374 6.96 -10.54 -2.06
C GLN A 374 7.40 -10.52 -3.55
N PRO A 375 6.54 -10.92 -4.50
CA PRO A 375 6.82 -10.87 -5.94
C PRO A 375 6.64 -9.46 -6.50
N LEU A 376 7.57 -8.55 -6.18
CA LEU A 376 7.42 -7.12 -6.47
C LEU A 376 7.19 -6.82 -7.97
N ASP A 377 7.88 -7.49 -8.87
CA ASP A 377 7.78 -7.26 -10.32
C ASP A 377 6.43 -7.72 -10.91
N LEU A 378 5.85 -8.79 -10.33
CA LEU A 378 4.51 -9.25 -10.68
C LEU A 378 3.43 -8.29 -10.15
N ILE A 379 3.61 -7.78 -8.92
CA ILE A 379 2.75 -6.74 -8.32
C ILE A 379 2.79 -5.47 -9.18
N ARG A 380 3.99 -5.01 -9.56
CA ARG A 380 4.19 -3.88 -10.48
C ARG A 380 3.49 -4.11 -11.81
N ARG A 381 3.71 -5.25 -12.48
CA ARG A 381 3.10 -5.54 -13.79
C ARG A 381 1.57 -5.51 -13.76
N TYR A 382 0.97 -5.96 -12.65
CA TYR A 382 -0.49 -6.03 -12.50
C TYR A 382 -1.13 -4.72 -12.00
N PHE A 383 -0.56 -4.09 -10.97
CA PHE A 383 -1.13 -2.92 -10.29
C PHE A 383 -0.47 -1.58 -10.65
N GLY A 384 0.69 -1.61 -11.32
CA GLY A 384 1.50 -0.43 -11.64
C GLY A 384 2.59 -0.12 -10.60
N GLU A 385 3.47 0.80 -11.01
CA GLU A 385 4.68 1.26 -10.32
C GLU A 385 4.40 1.76 -8.90
N LYS A 386 3.39 2.61 -8.72
CA LYS A 386 3.04 3.24 -7.44
C LYS A 386 2.69 2.21 -6.35
N ILE A 387 1.91 1.19 -6.71
CA ILE A 387 1.52 0.11 -5.79
C ILE A 387 2.70 -0.87 -5.59
N GLY A 388 3.51 -1.12 -6.62
CA GLY A 388 4.76 -1.88 -6.51
C GLY A 388 5.75 -1.25 -5.51
N LEU A 389 5.98 0.07 -5.60
CA LEU A 389 6.85 0.81 -4.68
C LEU A 389 6.34 0.80 -3.24
N TYR A 390 5.02 0.93 -3.04
CA TYR A 390 4.41 0.84 -1.71
C TYR A 390 4.69 -0.52 -1.05
N PHE A 391 4.45 -1.63 -1.75
CA PHE A 391 4.72 -2.96 -1.20
C PHE A 391 6.21 -3.26 -1.04
N ALA A 392 7.06 -2.71 -1.92
CA ALA A 392 8.51 -2.77 -1.76
C ALA A 392 8.99 -2.04 -0.49
N TRP A 393 8.44 -0.87 -0.19
CA TRP A 393 8.71 -0.14 1.05
C TRP A 393 8.20 -0.92 2.27
N LEU A 394 6.95 -1.39 2.23
CA LEU A 394 6.34 -2.12 3.34
C LEU A 394 7.14 -3.38 3.69
N GLY A 395 7.49 -4.19 2.67
CA GLY A 395 8.32 -5.38 2.86
C GLY A 395 9.73 -5.08 3.39
N TRP A 396 10.34 -3.97 2.95
CA TRP A 396 11.64 -3.52 3.47
C TRP A 396 11.54 -3.06 4.93
N TYR A 397 10.51 -2.29 5.27
CA TYR A 397 10.24 -1.81 6.62
C TYR A 397 9.98 -2.96 7.59
N THR A 398 9.09 -3.90 7.25
CA THR A 398 8.85 -5.12 8.05
C THR A 398 10.13 -5.95 8.23
N GLY A 399 10.96 -6.09 7.18
CA GLY A 399 12.25 -6.77 7.28
C GLY A 399 13.24 -6.09 8.23
N MET A 400 13.33 -4.76 8.17
CA MET A 400 14.19 -3.96 9.06
C MET A 400 13.67 -3.86 10.50
N LEU A 401 12.37 -4.06 10.73
CA LEU A 401 11.80 -4.15 12.09
C LEU A 401 12.21 -5.42 12.84
N ILE A 402 12.56 -6.52 12.15
CA ILE A 402 12.98 -7.78 12.79
C ILE A 402 14.13 -7.59 13.79
N PRO A 403 15.30 -7.00 13.43
CA PRO A 403 16.38 -6.78 14.40
C PRO A 403 15.96 -5.83 15.54
N ALA A 404 15.11 -4.83 15.29
CA ALA A 404 14.63 -3.93 16.35
C ALA A 404 13.69 -4.64 17.33
N ALA A 405 12.79 -5.49 16.84
CA ALA A 405 11.91 -6.32 17.65
C ALA A 405 12.69 -7.34 18.49
N LEU A 406 13.76 -7.94 17.95
CA LEU A 406 14.64 -8.84 18.69
C LEU A 406 15.35 -8.11 19.85
N VAL A 407 15.97 -6.96 19.60
CA VAL A 407 16.62 -6.16 20.66
C VAL A 407 15.61 -5.69 21.71
N GLY A 408 14.42 -5.22 21.28
CA GLY A 408 13.34 -4.84 22.19
C GLY A 408 12.85 -5.99 23.05
N LEU A 409 12.72 -7.20 22.49
CA LEU A 409 12.37 -8.40 23.23
C LEU A 409 13.44 -8.78 24.28
N PHE A 410 14.72 -8.69 23.94
CA PHE A 410 15.80 -8.94 24.90
C PHE A 410 15.78 -7.94 26.07
N VAL A 411 15.53 -6.65 25.80
CA VAL A 411 15.43 -5.62 26.85
C VAL A 411 14.16 -5.82 27.71
N PHE A 412 13.04 -6.24 27.12
CA PHE A 412 11.82 -6.57 27.86
C PHE A 412 12.02 -7.81 28.75
N LEU A 413 12.66 -8.86 28.25
CA LEU A 413 13.01 -10.06 29.04
C LEU A 413 13.98 -9.72 30.17
N TYR A 414 14.96 -8.85 29.94
CA TYR A 414 15.85 -8.32 30.98
C TYR A 414 15.06 -7.59 32.08
N GLY A 415 14.10 -6.75 31.71
CA GLY A 415 13.18 -6.09 32.66
C GLY A 415 12.36 -7.09 33.47
N LEU A 416 11.83 -8.16 32.85
CA LEU A 416 11.10 -9.22 33.54
C LEU A 416 11.98 -9.96 34.56
N PHE A 417 13.19 -10.37 34.17
CA PHE A 417 14.10 -11.10 35.07
C PHE A 417 14.64 -10.23 36.23
N THR A 418 14.70 -8.90 36.05
CA THR A 418 15.19 -7.98 37.09
C THR A 418 14.07 -7.38 37.97
N MET A 419 12.79 -7.57 37.61
CA MET A 419 11.62 -6.98 38.27
C MET A 419 11.54 -7.27 39.79
N ASP A 420 11.83 -8.50 40.23
CA ASP A 420 11.81 -8.87 41.65
C ASP A 420 13.13 -8.56 42.37
N SER A 421 14.18 -8.17 41.65
CA SER A 421 15.51 -7.89 42.21
C SER A 421 15.70 -6.43 42.63
N SER A 422 14.91 -5.51 42.04
CA SER A 422 15.07 -4.06 42.18
C SER A 422 14.87 -3.59 43.62
N GLN A 423 15.72 -2.66 44.06
CA GLN A 423 15.63 -2.08 45.41
C GLN A 423 14.35 -1.26 45.58
N VAL A 424 14.04 -0.38 44.62
CA VAL A 424 12.89 0.53 44.67
C VAL A 424 11.54 -0.22 44.74
N SER A 425 11.37 -1.31 43.98
CA SER A 425 10.11 -2.06 44.04
C SER A 425 9.99 -2.82 45.37
N LYS A 426 11.08 -3.32 45.96
CA LYS A 426 11.07 -3.93 47.30
C LYS A 426 10.69 -2.93 48.38
N GLU A 427 11.34 -1.77 48.41
CA GLU A 427 11.05 -0.69 49.37
C GLU A 427 9.58 -0.28 49.34
N ILE A 428 8.97 -0.15 48.15
CA ILE A 428 7.53 0.16 48.00
C ILE A 428 6.62 -0.98 48.48
N CYS A 429 6.98 -2.24 48.22
CA CYS A 429 6.19 -3.41 48.63
C CYS A 429 6.32 -3.73 50.13
N GLU A 430 7.42 -3.34 50.78
CA GLU A 430 7.66 -3.57 52.22
C GLU A 430 7.12 -2.44 53.11
N ALA A 431 6.86 -1.26 52.53
CA ALA A 431 6.38 -0.06 53.23
C ALA A 431 4.89 -0.13 53.66
N ASN A 432 4.64 -0.89 54.74
CA ASN A 432 3.30 -1.10 55.32
C ASN A 432 2.78 0.06 56.18
N GLU A 433 3.67 0.92 56.68
CA GLU A 433 3.36 2.01 57.62
C GLU A 433 3.25 3.39 56.95
N THR A 434 3.80 3.57 55.75
CA THR A 434 3.75 4.84 55.03
C THR A 434 2.39 5.04 54.37
N ILE A 435 1.69 6.09 54.81
CA ILE A 435 0.38 6.51 54.29
C ILE A 435 0.58 7.64 53.30
N MET A 436 0.01 7.52 52.10
CA MET A 436 0.04 8.55 51.07
C MET A 436 -1.08 9.57 51.26
N CYS A 437 -0.81 10.83 50.93
CA CYS A 437 -1.85 11.86 50.83
C CYS A 437 -2.86 11.49 49.74
N PRO A 438 -4.17 11.80 49.93
CA PRO A 438 -5.18 11.54 48.92
C PRO A 438 -4.95 12.43 47.69
N MET A 439 -5.15 11.85 46.50
CA MET A 439 -5.01 12.56 45.21
C MET A 439 -6.25 13.40 44.83
N CYS A 440 -7.22 13.56 45.73
CA CYS A 440 -8.42 14.37 45.51
C CYS A 440 -8.83 15.16 46.76
N GLU A 441 -9.46 16.32 46.56
CA GLU A 441 -9.80 17.26 47.65
C GLU A 441 -10.94 16.77 48.56
N ARG A 442 -11.85 15.92 48.06
CA ARG A 442 -13.07 15.52 48.78
C ARG A 442 -13.39 14.04 48.60
N ASN A 443 -13.77 13.38 49.69
CA ASN A 443 -14.24 11.98 49.74
C ASN A 443 -13.22 10.88 49.33
N CYS A 444 -11.92 11.20 49.21
CA CYS A 444 -10.87 10.18 49.08
C CYS A 444 -10.49 9.57 50.44
N THR A 445 -10.26 8.25 50.47
CA THR A 445 -9.62 7.56 51.59
C THR A 445 -8.10 7.64 51.50
N LEU A 446 -7.43 7.71 52.65
CA LEU A 446 -5.98 7.53 52.75
C LEU A 446 -5.57 6.15 52.20
N GLN A 447 -4.55 6.10 51.35
CA GLN A 447 -4.03 4.85 50.78
C GLN A 447 -2.65 4.51 51.35
N LYS A 448 -2.34 3.22 51.46
CA LYS A 448 -1.00 2.75 51.87
C LYS A 448 -0.09 2.59 50.66
N LEU A 449 1.20 2.88 50.82
CA LEU A 449 2.18 2.78 49.72
C LEU A 449 2.27 1.37 49.12
N ASN A 450 2.21 0.32 49.95
CA ASN A 450 2.22 -1.08 49.52
C ASN A 450 1.06 -1.44 48.54
N GLU A 451 -0.08 -0.75 48.58
CA GLU A 451 -1.15 -0.97 47.58
C GLU A 451 -0.68 -0.70 46.14
N SER A 452 0.35 0.13 45.97
CA SER A 452 0.99 0.44 44.68
C SER A 452 2.15 -0.50 44.30
N CYS A 453 2.44 -1.55 45.09
CA CYS A 453 3.52 -2.52 44.85
C CYS A 453 3.51 -3.10 43.42
N ILE A 454 2.33 -3.51 42.92
CA ILE A 454 2.18 -4.06 41.56
C ILE A 454 2.52 -3.00 40.51
N TYR A 455 2.08 -1.76 40.71
CA TYR A 455 2.37 -0.64 39.80
C TYR A 455 3.88 -0.37 39.76
N ALA A 456 4.55 -0.30 40.91
CA ALA A 456 6.00 -0.09 40.98
C ALA A 456 6.82 -1.21 40.31
N LYS A 457 6.39 -2.47 40.39
CA LYS A 457 7.02 -3.59 39.65
C LYS A 457 6.84 -3.43 38.13
N VAL A 458 5.63 -3.08 37.68
CA VAL A 458 5.35 -2.83 36.25
C VAL A 458 6.10 -1.60 35.73
N THR A 459 6.27 -0.54 36.53
CA THR A 459 7.11 0.60 36.17
C THR A 459 8.56 0.17 35.97
N HIS A 460 9.16 -0.58 36.89
CA HIS A 460 10.54 -1.07 36.74
C HIS A 460 10.73 -1.98 35.51
N LEU A 461 9.71 -2.74 35.09
CA LEU A 461 9.76 -3.52 33.86
C LEU A 461 10.01 -2.65 32.62
N PHE A 462 9.43 -1.44 32.56
CA PHE A 462 9.61 -0.51 31.43
C PHE A 462 10.76 0.49 31.66
N ASP A 463 10.94 0.98 32.89
CA ASP A 463 11.95 1.97 33.26
C ASP A 463 13.18 1.28 33.88
N ASN A 464 13.90 0.53 33.05
CA ASN A 464 15.15 -0.14 33.41
C ASN A 464 16.34 0.39 32.60
N GLY A 465 17.57 0.16 33.06
CA GLY A 465 18.78 0.63 32.35
C GLY A 465 18.93 0.13 30.90
N GLY A 466 18.28 -0.99 30.55
CA GLY A 466 18.23 -1.51 29.20
C GLY A 466 17.36 -0.69 28.24
N THR A 467 16.32 0.01 28.71
CA THR A 467 15.51 0.87 27.81
C THR A 467 16.22 2.16 27.42
N VAL A 468 17.17 2.64 28.23
CA VAL A 468 18.12 3.71 27.83
C VAL A 468 19.00 3.25 26.65
N PHE A 469 19.56 2.05 26.73
CA PHE A 469 20.31 1.44 25.62
C PHE A 469 19.41 1.25 24.37
N PHE A 470 18.18 0.77 24.57
CA PHE A 470 17.21 0.60 23.48
C PHE A 470 16.87 1.93 22.78
N ALA A 471 16.72 3.04 23.52
CA ALA A 471 16.45 4.36 22.94
C ALA A 471 17.60 4.82 22.02
N ILE A 472 18.86 4.65 22.44
CA ILE A 472 20.05 4.96 21.61
C ILE A 472 20.08 4.05 20.38
N PHE A 473 19.84 2.75 20.56
CA PHE A 473 19.76 1.79 19.46
C PHE A 473 18.66 2.17 18.46
N MET A 474 17.46 2.56 18.91
CA MET A 474 16.35 2.95 18.04
C MET A 474 16.63 4.22 17.23
N ALA A 475 17.36 5.19 17.81
CA ALA A 475 17.81 6.38 17.07
C ALA A 475 18.80 6.02 15.94
N ILE A 476 19.77 5.14 16.23
CA ILE A 476 20.72 4.63 15.22
C ILE A 476 19.98 3.81 14.16
N TRP A 477 19.10 2.89 14.58
CA TRP A 477 18.30 2.06 13.69
C TRP A 477 17.45 2.90 12.73
N ALA A 478 16.82 3.97 13.20
CA ALA A 478 16.01 4.86 12.36
C ALA A 478 16.84 5.55 11.26
N THR A 479 18.05 6.02 11.58
CA THR A 479 18.94 6.63 10.58
C THR A 479 19.45 5.60 9.56
N VAL A 480 19.88 4.42 10.02
CA VAL A 480 20.32 3.30 9.16
C VAL A 480 19.18 2.80 8.26
N PHE A 481 17.95 2.70 8.78
CA PHE A 481 16.76 2.33 8.01
C PHE A 481 16.52 3.30 6.85
N LEU A 482 16.56 4.61 7.11
CA LEU A 482 16.33 5.63 6.09
C LEU A 482 17.42 5.60 5.00
N GLU A 483 18.70 5.49 5.37
CA GLU A 483 19.79 5.39 4.39
C GLU A 483 19.75 4.11 3.57
N PHE A 484 19.45 2.97 4.19
CA PHE A 484 19.28 1.72 3.45
C PHE A 484 18.02 1.71 2.58
N TRP A 485 16.94 2.37 3.00
CA TRP A 485 15.78 2.58 2.14
C TRP A 485 16.10 3.46 0.94
N LYS A 486 16.83 4.59 1.11
CA LYS A 486 17.30 5.41 -0.02
C LYS A 486 18.07 4.58 -1.04
N ARG A 487 18.99 3.72 -0.58
CA ARG A 487 19.77 2.79 -1.42
C ARG A 487 18.89 1.74 -2.11
N ARG A 488 17.97 1.10 -1.37
CA ARG A 488 17.07 0.08 -1.94
C ARG A 488 16.11 0.68 -2.96
N ARG A 489 15.57 1.88 -2.68
CA ARG A 489 14.76 2.67 -3.60
C ARG A 489 15.53 2.98 -4.87
N ALA A 490 16.77 3.48 -4.78
CA ALA A 490 17.61 3.80 -5.94
C ALA A 490 17.85 2.57 -6.86
N VAL A 491 18.07 1.39 -6.27
CA VAL A 491 18.17 0.13 -7.03
C VAL A 491 16.83 -0.20 -7.70
N LEU A 492 15.72 -0.16 -6.97
CA LEU A 492 14.40 -0.44 -7.55
C LEU A 492 14.01 0.55 -8.65
N THR A 493 14.31 1.85 -8.52
CA THR A 493 14.04 2.85 -9.56
C THR A 493 14.94 2.67 -10.79
N TYR A 494 16.11 2.05 -10.64
CA TYR A 494 16.96 1.67 -11.76
C TYR A 494 16.43 0.39 -12.43
N ASP A 495 16.23 -0.68 -11.66
CA ASP A 495 15.69 -1.97 -12.13
C ASP A 495 14.31 -1.80 -12.80
N TRP A 496 13.54 -0.81 -12.37
CA TRP A 496 12.22 -0.51 -12.92
C TRP A 496 12.18 0.58 -14.00
N ASP A 497 13.32 1.20 -14.31
CA ASP A 497 13.45 2.31 -15.27
C ASP A 497 12.51 3.49 -14.96
N LEU A 498 12.64 4.03 -13.75
CA LEU A 498 11.80 5.10 -13.20
C LEU A 498 12.56 6.40 -12.91
N ILE A 499 13.83 6.51 -13.34
CA ILE A 499 14.73 7.62 -12.95
C ILE A 499 14.15 8.98 -13.36
N ASP A 500 13.74 9.11 -14.62
CA ASP A 500 13.17 10.35 -15.18
C ASP A 500 11.62 10.35 -15.18
N TRP A 501 10.97 9.41 -14.47
CA TRP A 501 9.54 9.14 -14.63
C TRP A 501 8.64 10.27 -14.12
N GLU A 502 9.07 10.96 -13.06
CA GLU A 502 8.33 12.08 -12.46
C GLU A 502 8.30 13.28 -13.43
N ASP A 503 9.45 13.71 -13.94
CA ASP A 503 9.58 14.80 -14.92
C ASP A 503 8.92 14.49 -16.28
N GLU A 504 8.90 13.22 -16.71
CA GLU A 504 8.27 12.79 -17.98
C GLU A 504 6.73 12.67 -17.89
N GLU A 505 6.17 12.42 -16.69
CA GLU A 505 4.73 12.19 -16.47
C GLU A 505 4.01 13.35 -15.74
N GLU A 506 4.71 14.45 -15.40
CA GLU A 506 4.12 15.69 -14.84
C GLU A 506 3.20 16.42 -15.84
N GLU A 507 1.97 15.91 -15.95
CA GLU A 507 0.89 16.52 -16.69
C GLU A 507 0.08 17.53 -15.86
N LEU A 508 -0.41 18.58 -16.53
CA LEU A 508 -1.33 19.55 -15.92
C LEU A 508 -2.65 18.88 -15.55
N ARG A 509 -3.15 19.15 -14.34
CA ARG A 509 -4.44 18.63 -13.86
C ARG A 509 -5.57 19.18 -14.73
N PRO A 510 -6.52 18.37 -15.26
CA PRO A 510 -7.59 18.86 -16.13
C PRO A 510 -8.45 19.98 -15.51
N GLN A 511 -8.58 20.01 -14.19
CA GLN A 511 -9.27 21.07 -13.45
C GLN A 511 -8.51 22.41 -13.47
N PHE A 512 -7.18 22.36 -13.46
CA PHE A 512 -6.31 23.53 -13.56
C PHE A 512 -6.30 24.09 -14.98
N GLU A 513 -6.11 23.21 -15.98
CA GLU A 513 -6.24 23.54 -17.41
C GLU A 513 -7.60 24.22 -17.67
N ALA A 514 -8.69 23.65 -17.14
CA ALA A 514 -10.03 24.20 -17.26
C ALA A 514 -10.14 25.63 -16.70
N LYS A 515 -9.67 25.88 -15.47
CA LYS A 515 -9.87 27.18 -14.81
C LYS A 515 -9.01 28.29 -15.41
N TYR A 516 -7.75 28.01 -15.73
CA TYR A 516 -6.79 29.01 -16.20
C TYR A 516 -6.61 29.03 -17.73
N SER A 517 -7.49 28.36 -18.49
CA SER A 517 -7.48 28.32 -19.97
C SER A 517 -7.61 29.68 -20.68
N GLN A 518 -7.80 30.78 -19.96
CA GLN A 518 -7.87 32.14 -20.52
C GLN A 518 -6.64 32.99 -20.15
N VAL A 519 -5.78 32.49 -19.25
CA VAL A 519 -4.59 33.17 -18.74
C VAL A 519 -3.38 32.35 -19.16
N GLU A 520 -3.04 32.43 -20.44
CA GLU A 520 -1.89 31.71 -21.00
C GLU A 520 -0.60 32.54 -20.85
N ARG A 521 0.48 31.86 -20.47
CA ARG A 521 1.84 32.39 -20.48
C ARG A 521 2.71 31.49 -21.36
N VAL A 522 3.58 32.08 -22.18
CA VAL A 522 4.58 31.28 -22.90
C VAL A 522 5.60 30.75 -21.89
N ASN A 523 5.75 29.43 -21.82
CA ASN A 523 6.72 28.78 -20.96
C ASN A 523 8.15 29.07 -21.48
N PRO A 524 9.06 29.62 -20.66
CA PRO A 524 10.40 30.02 -21.10
C PRO A 524 11.32 28.84 -21.46
N ILE A 525 10.98 27.62 -21.04
CA ILE A 525 11.75 26.40 -21.28
C ILE A 525 11.22 25.66 -22.52
N THR A 526 9.89 25.53 -22.65
CA THR A 526 9.28 24.71 -23.72
C THR A 526 8.78 25.53 -24.93
N GLY A 527 8.71 26.86 -24.82
CA GLY A 527 8.21 27.75 -25.87
C GLY A 527 6.72 27.63 -26.18
N LYS A 528 5.98 26.80 -25.44
CA LYS A 528 4.54 26.57 -25.63
C LYS A 528 3.70 27.50 -24.73
N PRO A 529 2.51 27.93 -25.16
CA PRO A 529 1.55 28.55 -24.25
C PRO A 529 1.09 27.52 -23.22
N GLU A 530 1.15 27.89 -21.94
CA GLU A 530 0.62 27.10 -20.83
C GLU A 530 -0.29 27.95 -19.94
N PRO A 531 -1.34 27.38 -19.33
CA PRO A 531 -2.18 28.09 -18.38
C PRO A 531 -1.37 28.48 -17.13
N PHE A 532 -1.51 29.73 -16.69
CA PHE A 532 -0.74 30.31 -15.59
C PHE A 532 -1.65 30.84 -14.48
N GLN A 533 -1.36 30.46 -13.23
CA GLN A 533 -2.05 30.99 -12.04
C GLN A 533 -1.34 32.25 -11.54
N PRO A 534 -2.03 33.41 -11.42
CA PRO A 534 -1.45 34.61 -10.82
C PRO A 534 -1.03 34.40 -9.35
N PHE A 535 0.17 34.87 -9.00
CA PHE A 535 0.70 34.80 -7.64
C PHE A 535 -0.23 35.30 -6.51
N PRO A 536 -0.95 36.44 -6.63
CA PRO A 536 -1.85 36.88 -5.55
C PRO A 536 -3.07 35.96 -5.33
N ASP A 537 -3.60 35.35 -6.40
CA ASP A 537 -4.65 34.34 -6.29
C ASP A 537 -4.12 33.05 -5.64
N LYS A 538 -2.91 32.59 -6.02
CA LYS A 538 -2.25 31.44 -5.36
C LYS A 538 -2.01 31.71 -3.86
N LEU A 539 -1.48 32.88 -3.51
CA LEU A 539 -1.13 33.23 -2.13
C LEU A 539 -2.38 33.33 -1.24
N SER A 540 -3.43 34.03 -1.67
CA SER A 540 -4.67 34.14 -0.90
C SER A 540 -5.33 32.78 -0.63
N ARG A 541 -5.38 31.89 -1.63
CA ARG A 541 -5.89 30.52 -1.48
C ARG A 541 -5.05 29.70 -0.51
N LEU A 542 -3.72 29.80 -0.61
CA LEU A 542 -2.80 29.12 0.30
C LEU A 542 -3.00 29.60 1.74
N MET A 543 -3.18 30.90 1.97
CA MET A 543 -3.43 31.46 3.32
C MET A 543 -4.76 30.96 3.90
N VAL A 544 -5.82 30.83 3.09
CA VAL A 544 -7.10 30.21 3.51
C VAL A 544 -6.92 28.72 3.82
N SER A 545 -6.14 27.99 3.02
CA SER A 545 -5.87 26.59 3.30
C SER A 545 -5.06 26.40 4.59
N VAL A 546 -4.01 27.21 4.80
CA VAL A 546 -3.16 27.14 5.98
C VAL A 546 -3.93 27.51 7.25
N SER A 547 -4.77 28.56 7.22
CA SER A 547 -5.60 28.92 8.37
C SER A 547 -6.64 27.83 8.70
N GLY A 548 -7.20 27.16 7.68
CA GLY A 548 -8.06 25.99 7.87
C GLY A 548 -7.38 24.82 8.59
N ILE A 549 -6.10 24.56 8.31
CA ILE A 549 -5.29 23.53 9.02
C ILE A 549 -5.11 23.93 10.49
N PHE A 550 -4.69 25.17 10.76
CA PHE A 550 -4.47 25.65 12.13
C PHE A 550 -5.75 25.65 12.97
N PHE A 551 -6.90 25.99 12.36
CA PHE A 551 -8.21 25.89 13.02
C PHE A 551 -8.51 24.45 13.45
N MET A 552 -8.33 23.47 12.56
CA MET A 552 -8.56 22.04 12.88
C MET A 552 -7.57 21.51 13.93
N ILE A 553 -6.31 21.95 13.91
CA ILE A 553 -5.30 21.62 14.94
C ILE A 553 -5.71 22.19 16.31
N SER A 554 -6.19 23.43 16.36
CA SER A 554 -6.69 24.06 17.60
C SER A 554 -7.89 23.30 18.17
N LEU A 555 -8.80 22.83 17.31
CA LEU A 555 -9.93 21.99 17.71
C LEU A 555 -9.47 20.67 18.35
N VAL A 556 -8.46 20.01 17.77
CA VAL A 556 -7.86 18.78 18.35
C VAL A 556 -7.25 19.07 19.73
N LEU A 557 -6.46 20.13 19.88
CA LEU A 557 -5.87 20.49 21.18
C LEU A 557 -6.96 20.80 22.23
N THR A 558 -8.03 21.48 21.82
CA THR A 558 -9.20 21.74 22.67
C THR A 558 -9.91 20.45 23.08
N ALA A 559 -10.03 19.47 22.17
CA ALA A 559 -10.63 18.17 22.48
C ALA A 559 -9.76 17.33 23.43
N VAL A 560 -8.42 17.35 23.28
CA VAL A 560 -7.49 16.73 24.22
C VAL A 560 -7.60 17.37 25.60
N PHE A 561 -7.66 18.71 25.68
CA PHE A 561 -7.90 19.41 26.94
C PHE A 561 -9.24 19.03 27.58
N ALA A 562 -10.31 18.88 26.80
CA ALA A 562 -11.61 18.42 27.29
C ALA A 562 -11.55 16.97 27.84
N VAL A 563 -10.76 16.06 27.23
CA VAL A 563 -10.52 14.71 27.76
C VAL A 563 -9.75 14.75 29.09
N VAL A 564 -8.81 15.69 29.26
CA VAL A 564 -8.10 15.90 30.53
C VAL A 564 -9.06 16.38 31.62
N VAL A 565 -9.87 17.41 31.35
CA VAL A 565 -10.89 17.90 32.29
C VAL A 565 -11.90 16.80 32.63
N TYR A 566 -12.35 16.02 31.64
CA TYR A 566 -13.19 14.85 31.86
C TYR A 566 -12.54 13.85 32.83
N ARG A 567 -11.25 13.53 32.67
CA ARG A 567 -10.54 12.60 33.56
C ARG A 567 -10.53 13.13 35.00
N LEU A 568 -10.20 14.40 35.22
CA LEU A 568 -10.20 15.00 36.56
C LEU A 568 -11.58 14.88 37.24
N VAL A 569 -12.65 15.25 36.54
CA VAL A 569 -14.03 15.14 37.07
C VAL A 569 -14.42 13.67 37.28
N ALA A 570 -14.07 12.77 36.36
CA ALA A 570 -14.38 11.35 36.47
C ALA A 570 -13.67 10.65 37.64
N MET A 571 -12.47 11.10 38.04
CA MET A 571 -11.77 10.58 39.22
C MET A 571 -12.61 10.80 40.49
N GLU A 572 -13.14 12.01 40.71
CA GLU A 572 -13.98 12.32 41.88
C GLU A 572 -15.30 11.55 41.88
N GLN A 573 -15.95 11.45 40.71
CA GLN A 573 -17.24 10.78 40.56
C GLN A 573 -17.12 9.26 40.70
N PHE A 574 -16.03 8.64 40.23
CA PHE A 574 -15.81 7.19 40.41
C PHE A 574 -15.30 6.85 41.81
N ALA A 575 -14.54 7.71 42.49
CA ALA A 575 -14.16 7.54 43.90
C ALA A 575 -15.37 7.58 44.85
N SER A 576 -16.37 8.42 44.53
CA SER A 576 -17.62 8.55 45.31
C SER A 576 -18.76 7.61 44.86
N PHE A 577 -18.52 6.75 43.86
CA PHE A 577 -19.57 5.94 43.24
C PHE A 577 -20.12 4.85 44.18
N LYS A 578 -21.44 4.59 44.11
CA LYS A 578 -22.13 3.63 45.00
C LYS A 578 -21.80 2.16 44.71
N TRP A 579 -21.32 1.84 43.50
CA TRP A 579 -21.05 0.47 43.08
C TRP A 579 -19.65 0.03 43.55
N TYR A 580 -19.59 -0.97 44.44
CA TYR A 580 -18.36 -1.39 45.13
C TYR A 580 -17.19 -1.71 44.18
N PHE A 581 -17.45 -2.35 43.04
CA PHE A 581 -16.41 -2.68 42.05
C PHE A 581 -15.76 -1.43 41.44
N ILE A 582 -16.56 -0.45 41.00
CA ILE A 582 -16.06 0.81 40.42
C ILE A 582 -15.32 1.62 41.48
N LYS A 583 -15.85 1.66 42.72
CA LYS A 583 -15.19 2.35 43.84
C LYS A 583 -13.83 1.73 44.19
N LYS A 584 -13.71 0.40 44.15
CA LYS A 584 -12.45 -0.31 44.44
C LYS A 584 -11.40 -0.12 43.33
N TYR A 585 -11.82 -0.06 42.07
CA TYR A 585 -10.93 0.04 40.90
C TYR A 585 -11.04 1.39 40.16
N TRP A 586 -11.30 2.47 40.90
CA TRP A 586 -11.66 3.79 40.34
C TRP A 586 -10.59 4.37 39.39
N GLN A 587 -9.30 4.15 39.67
CA GLN A 587 -8.18 4.57 38.82
C GLN A 587 -8.22 3.88 37.45
N PHE A 588 -8.42 2.56 37.43
CA PHE A 588 -8.55 1.78 36.20
C PHE A 588 -9.82 2.15 35.42
N ALA A 589 -10.93 2.36 36.12
CA ALA A 589 -12.19 2.79 35.51
C ALA A 589 -12.03 4.16 34.82
N THR A 590 -11.46 5.16 35.50
CA THR A 590 -11.25 6.51 34.94
C THR A 590 -10.28 6.50 33.76
N SER A 591 -9.19 5.74 33.86
CA SER A 591 -8.22 5.61 32.78
C SER A 591 -8.86 4.95 31.56
N GLY A 592 -9.59 3.84 31.76
CA GLY A 592 -10.29 3.09 30.71
C GLY A 592 -11.35 3.92 29.99
N THR A 593 -12.27 4.56 30.71
CA THR A 593 -13.30 5.42 30.08
C THR A 593 -12.66 6.60 29.35
N GLY A 594 -11.62 7.20 29.91
CA GLY A 594 -10.87 8.28 29.27
C GLY A 594 -10.18 7.85 27.97
N VAL A 595 -9.59 6.64 27.91
CA VAL A 595 -9.02 6.08 26.66
C VAL A 595 -10.11 5.82 25.63
N CYS A 596 -11.25 5.23 26.03
CA CYS A 596 -12.37 4.98 25.12
C CYS A 596 -12.95 6.26 24.52
N ILE A 597 -13.15 7.31 25.33
CA ILE A 597 -13.65 8.62 24.87
C ILE A 597 -12.63 9.27 23.93
N ASN A 598 -11.34 9.27 24.29
CA ASN A 598 -10.27 9.79 23.43
C ASN A 598 -10.23 9.08 22.07
N PHE A 599 -10.34 7.75 22.04
CA PHE A 599 -10.41 6.97 20.80
C PHE A 599 -11.62 7.35 19.92
N MET A 600 -12.81 7.49 20.51
CA MET A 600 -14.01 7.89 19.76
C MET A 600 -13.91 9.30 19.19
N ILE A 601 -13.31 10.24 19.94
CA ILE A 601 -13.01 11.60 19.46
C ILE A 601 -12.02 11.55 18.30
N ILE A 602 -10.88 10.86 18.45
CA ILE A 602 -9.84 10.73 17.43
C ILE A 602 -10.41 10.15 16.13
N MET A 603 -11.18 9.07 16.22
CA MET A 603 -11.81 8.43 15.05
C MET A 603 -12.82 9.35 14.36
N SER A 604 -13.65 10.06 15.12
CA SER A 604 -14.64 11.00 14.57
C SER A 604 -13.95 12.17 13.87
N LEU A 605 -12.92 12.77 14.50
CA LEU A 605 -12.17 13.89 13.95
C LEU A 605 -11.36 13.50 12.71
N ASN A 606 -10.82 12.28 12.63
CA ASN A 606 -10.15 11.78 11.43
C ASN A 606 -11.08 11.75 10.20
N VAL A 607 -12.31 11.23 10.35
CA VAL A 607 -13.29 11.17 9.25
C VAL A 607 -13.71 12.57 8.78
N VAL A 608 -13.92 13.50 9.72
CA VAL A 608 -14.25 14.89 9.38
C VAL A 608 -13.07 15.57 8.69
N TYR A 609 -11.85 15.42 9.22
CA TYR A 609 -10.67 16.07 8.65
C TYR A 609 -10.31 15.54 7.26
N GLU A 610 -10.52 14.26 6.94
CA GLU A 610 -10.32 13.74 5.59
C GLU A 610 -11.11 14.54 4.54
N LYS A 611 -12.39 14.84 4.83
CA LYS A 611 -13.25 15.63 3.93
C LYS A 611 -12.83 17.10 3.88
N VAL A 612 -12.43 17.67 5.02
CA VAL A 612 -11.90 19.06 5.07
C VAL A 612 -10.58 19.18 4.31
N ALA A 613 -9.62 18.28 4.50
CA ALA A 613 -8.33 18.28 3.81
C ALA A 613 -8.48 18.12 2.30
N TYR A 614 -9.39 17.25 1.86
CA TYR A 614 -9.74 17.12 0.44
C TYR A 614 -10.27 18.45 -0.12
N LEU A 615 -11.25 19.07 0.55
CA LEU A 615 -11.82 20.36 0.14
C LEU A 615 -10.78 21.49 0.13
N LEU A 616 -9.94 21.60 1.17
CA LEU A 616 -8.88 22.62 1.25
C LEU A 616 -7.84 22.45 0.12
N THR A 617 -7.48 21.22 -0.24
CA THR A 617 -6.49 20.97 -1.31
C THR A 617 -7.09 21.24 -2.69
N ASP A 618 -8.35 20.89 -2.95
CA ASP A 618 -9.03 21.29 -4.20
C ASP A 618 -9.24 22.82 -4.28
N LEU A 619 -9.41 23.53 -3.14
CA LEU A 619 -9.49 24.99 -3.09
C LEU A 619 -8.17 25.69 -3.48
N GLU A 620 -7.00 25.08 -3.25
CA GLU A 620 -5.69 25.61 -3.66
C GLU A 620 -5.51 25.67 -5.18
N HIS A 621 -6.17 24.77 -5.92
CA HIS A 621 -5.99 24.55 -7.37
C HIS A 621 -4.51 24.31 -7.76
N PRO A 622 -3.87 23.24 -7.28
CA PRO A 622 -2.52 22.85 -7.70
C PRO A 622 -2.42 22.57 -9.21
N ARG A 623 -1.22 22.74 -9.77
CA ARG A 623 -0.92 22.65 -11.20
C ARG A 623 -0.88 21.19 -11.69
N THR A 624 -0.19 20.33 -10.96
CA THR A 624 0.00 18.89 -11.27
C THR A 624 -0.70 18.02 -10.25
N GLU A 625 -0.94 16.74 -10.58
CA GLU A 625 -1.48 15.78 -9.59
C GLU A 625 -0.44 15.49 -8.49
N SER A 626 0.87 15.54 -8.81
CA SER A 626 1.97 15.43 -7.84
C SER A 626 1.95 16.57 -6.81
N GLU A 627 1.75 17.83 -7.24
CA GLU A 627 1.54 18.95 -6.31
C GLU A 627 0.30 18.73 -5.43
N TRP A 628 -0.80 18.21 -5.99
CA TRP A 628 -2.03 17.91 -5.24
C TRP A 628 -1.81 16.82 -4.19
N GLU A 629 -1.21 15.70 -4.57
CA GLU A 629 -0.93 14.58 -3.66
C GLU A 629 0.04 14.97 -2.55
N ASN A 630 1.11 15.71 -2.88
CA ASN A 630 2.07 16.21 -1.88
C ASN A 630 1.40 17.21 -0.90
N SER A 631 0.57 18.12 -1.42
CA SER A 631 -0.15 19.10 -0.61
C SER A 631 -1.18 18.44 0.32
N PHE A 632 -1.95 17.47 -0.20
CA PHE A 632 -2.91 16.67 0.56
C PHE A 632 -2.21 15.80 1.61
N ALA A 633 -1.12 15.13 1.25
CA ALA A 633 -0.35 14.27 2.14
C ALA A 633 0.26 15.06 3.31
N LEU A 634 0.81 16.26 3.05
CA LEU A 634 1.35 17.13 4.10
C LEU A 634 0.25 17.57 5.09
N LYS A 635 -0.92 18.00 4.58
CA LYS A 635 -2.09 18.36 5.42
C LYS A 635 -2.54 17.20 6.28
N MET A 636 -2.77 16.04 5.67
CA MET A 636 -3.19 14.82 6.34
C MET A 636 -2.18 14.39 7.41
N PHE A 637 -0.88 14.40 7.08
CA PHE A 637 0.19 14.05 8.01
C PHE A 637 0.24 15.00 9.21
N LEU A 638 0.22 16.32 9.00
CA LEU A 638 0.26 17.30 10.09
C LEU A 638 -0.92 17.12 11.07
N PHE A 639 -2.13 16.93 10.54
CA PHE A 639 -3.30 16.70 11.38
C PHE A 639 -3.25 15.35 12.10
N GLN A 640 -2.97 14.25 11.39
CA GLN A 640 -2.88 12.92 12.00
C GLN A 640 -1.78 12.86 13.07
N PHE A 641 -0.64 13.53 12.83
CA PHE A 641 0.44 13.63 13.80
C PHE A 641 -0.01 14.29 15.10
N VAL A 642 -0.75 15.41 15.04
CA VAL A 642 -1.29 16.06 16.23
C VAL A 642 -2.39 15.18 16.87
N ASN A 643 -3.39 14.76 16.08
CA ASN A 643 -4.56 14.02 16.59
C ASN A 643 -4.18 12.70 17.27
N LEU A 644 -3.17 11.97 16.77
CA LEU A 644 -2.72 10.72 17.37
C LEU A 644 -1.74 10.93 18.54
N ASN A 645 -0.81 11.88 18.43
CA ASN A 645 0.27 12.01 19.42
C ASN A 645 -0.03 13.00 20.56
N SER A 646 -0.92 13.99 20.40
CA SER A 646 -1.17 15.01 21.42
C SER A 646 -1.64 14.43 22.76
N SER A 647 -2.48 13.39 22.77
CA SER A 647 -2.87 12.74 24.03
C SER A 647 -1.72 11.98 24.69
N ILE A 648 -0.79 11.43 23.90
CA ILE A 648 0.40 10.73 24.40
C ILE A 648 1.42 11.75 24.94
N PHE A 649 1.66 12.84 24.22
CA PHE A 649 2.53 13.93 24.68
C PHE A 649 2.01 14.60 25.95
N TYR A 650 0.69 14.78 26.10
CA TYR A 650 0.10 15.25 27.35
C TYR A 650 0.46 14.31 28.53
N ILE A 651 0.23 13.00 28.36
CA ILE A 651 0.52 11.98 29.39
C ILE A 651 2.02 11.92 29.72
N ALA A 652 2.90 12.05 28.71
CA ALA A 652 4.35 11.91 28.89
C ALA A 652 5.04 13.16 29.48
N PHE A 653 4.56 14.38 29.19
CA PHE A 653 5.27 15.62 29.52
C PHE A 653 4.54 16.59 30.44
N PHE A 654 3.21 16.50 30.54
CA PHE A 654 2.37 17.47 31.27
C PHE A 654 1.56 16.84 32.41
N LEU A 655 1.29 15.55 32.38
CA LEU A 655 0.59 14.86 33.48
C LEU A 655 1.51 14.72 34.70
N GLY A 656 1.14 15.33 35.82
CA GLY A 656 1.89 15.23 37.08
C GLY A 656 3.06 16.20 37.22
N ARG A 657 3.11 17.25 36.39
CA ARG A 657 3.94 18.45 36.58
C ARG A 657 3.06 19.67 36.84
#